data_AF-W2XH66-F1
#
_entry.id   AF-W2XH66-F1
#
_cell.length_a   1.000
_cell.length_b   1.000
_cell.length_c   1.000
_cell.angle_alpha   90.00
_cell.angle_beta   90.00
_cell.angle_gamma   90.00
#
_symmetry.space_group_name_H-M   'P 1'
#
loop_
_entity.id
_entity.type
_entity.pdbx_description
1 polymer ?
#
loop_
_entity_poly.entity_id
_entity_poly.type
_entity_poly.pdbx_seq_one_letter_code
_entity_poly.pdbx_strand_id
1 'polypeptide(L)'
;GKLQIWLVPVTSLLHSPSPPPTFGIPHTFPLTPEQINMGKGQRARKAAADAMLAAAMSQSKPSVLEQQNQAPSLQVVAPRSSGLNVVMPPVHKKPSPPPSETSASSADDSDEFRQLASEEQREALKALEDVETVKTQLNDILSRLVAAFSSKGERHAAAADIVAALEIVGVASPAGIHVLDELKKFLVAKPTTAREGALLAFVALCKSEELSSVMEPVVVEQLSVLMQRHADSEHVVKNAAATLAKTVAQKVNPLAIHTVLKQIYTALELRHWQSKVAALNLLKELSETASEEVSGWLPEIMPIVSEYVWDTKKQVQAASIDALIAVCSKISNDDVVPLVPTLVGVIARPEETMKAIDSLLATTFVANVDAPTLSLIAPLLHKALRDTSIHSSSLKRKASKIIDSMCRLVVRPSDVMQFVPLLLPQLETAIDRLIDEEVVEAAKEARSHLVHAAGDGEAMEEDPIEIRKKLEADILTAFTDTLDRPTHPGLNDFTLQYVTDVCTELATQNRGSEWRSIVMPYLQPHMHDSDAEHVCDALRAAGGGLGEEREKSTDPNDVCDLDFSLAYGGKILLRNARLRLTRGHRYGLIGKNGVGKTTLMRNLASGAIEGLPETLRSVYVQHEDIVESQGSLLESMCKAPELAHQTPEAVEKTLTDIGFTQKMLDGEIDALSGGWRMKLALARAMLYNADVLLLDEPTNHLDVHAVQWLVDYLNSLETMTVLLVSHDTGFLDNVCTDIFHYESKKLVLYPMTLSKFVDIHPEAKHYYELKSSDMIFNLPEPGRLEGINSMTRRILTLDNATFTYPGASKPQLNDVSVKLCLASRVAVIGANGAGKSTLIKMIVQETSPDTGTFWKHHAVRVAYVAQHSFHHVEKHLDSSPVEYFQWRFGGENGIDRELGDHVNLKQTEEEKNLVGKKQGQVEKIVSRTKGKRGTLEYECKLVGMTERHNKRYTLEQLQEMGLGALAEAEDIRQATLAGGLDLRPLTTKEIQRHLDDFALPAEFGTHGKIRGLSGGQKVKLVIAAAMWNRPHLLVLDEPTNYLDRAALGALADGIRQYAGGVIMISHSEEFYNSLCTEKWLVESGRLTIIGEAQEKEYRAGGGRKVIEEEPEEEKKVGSNINSSMKRTKLTNPKTLRPLSKQQIRKLSKLSKAAGVSFDDYVDGLTRESPDWKWL
;
A
#
# COMPACT_ATOMS: atom_id res chain seq x y z
N GLY A 1 -20.42 -3.88 50.53
CA GLY A 1 -20.87 -4.45 51.83
C GLY A 1 -19.88 -5.51 52.28
N LYS A 2 -20.18 -6.22 53.39
CA LYS A 2 -19.40 -7.31 54.01
C LYS A 2 -18.63 -8.19 52.99
N LEU A 3 -17.33 -8.48 53.13
CA LEU A 3 -16.62 -9.29 54.17
C LEU A 3 -17.09 -10.75 54.26
N GLN A 4 -16.23 -11.72 53.90
CA GLN A 4 -15.44 -12.59 54.81
C GLN A 4 -14.54 -13.52 53.93
N ILE A 5 -13.21 -13.61 54.10
CA ILE A 5 -12.40 -14.20 55.20
C ILE A 5 -12.46 -15.74 55.24
N TRP A 6 -11.28 -16.39 55.09
CA TRP A 6 -10.73 -17.45 55.96
C TRP A 6 -9.19 -17.44 55.87
N LEU A 7 -8.48 -17.91 56.91
CA LEU A 7 -7.04 -17.73 57.14
C LEU A 7 -6.47 -18.81 58.08
N VAL A 8 -5.16 -19.12 57.97
CA VAL A 8 -4.29 -19.80 59.00
C VAL A 8 -4.60 -21.30 59.24
N PRO A 9 -3.64 -22.18 59.64
CA PRO A 9 -2.24 -21.99 60.08
C PRO A 9 -1.16 -22.49 59.09
N VAL A 10 0.15 -22.18 59.16
CA VAL A 10 1.09 -21.68 60.20
C VAL A 10 1.79 -22.75 61.08
N THR A 11 3.02 -23.11 60.69
CA THR A 11 4.29 -23.22 61.47
C THR A 11 5.39 -23.61 60.45
N SER A 12 6.67 -23.25 60.56
CA SER A 12 7.58 -22.82 61.64
C SER A 12 8.73 -21.96 61.02
N LEU A 13 9.68 -21.30 61.71
CA LEU A 13 9.90 -20.83 63.10
C LEU A 13 11.03 -19.75 63.06
N LEU A 14 10.95 -18.70 63.90
CA LEU A 14 12.07 -17.79 64.33
C LEU A 14 12.83 -16.96 63.24
N HIS A 15 13.35 -15.75 63.48
CA HIS A 15 12.95 -14.59 64.30
C HIS A 15 13.87 -13.39 63.90
N SER A 16 13.29 -12.21 63.64
CA SER A 16 13.79 -10.80 63.72
C SER A 16 15.27 -10.43 64.09
N PRO A 17 15.80 -9.21 63.77
CA PRO A 17 15.25 -8.08 62.98
C PRO A 17 16.25 -7.40 61.97
N SER A 18 15.83 -6.28 61.38
CA SER A 18 16.59 -5.27 60.60
C SER A 18 17.63 -4.45 61.41
N PRO A 19 18.49 -3.58 60.80
CA PRO A 19 18.73 -3.25 59.37
C PRO A 19 20.22 -3.36 58.94
N PRO A 20 20.58 -3.09 57.66
CA PRO A 20 21.99 -2.95 57.24
C PRO A 20 22.52 -1.49 57.38
N PRO A 21 23.56 -1.22 58.20
CA PRO A 21 24.27 0.06 58.25
C PRO A 21 25.52 0.10 57.33
N THR A 22 26.22 1.24 57.36
CA THR A 22 27.28 1.66 56.42
C THR A 22 28.74 1.40 56.84
N PHE A 23 29.65 1.52 55.85
CA PHE A 23 31.07 1.96 55.92
C PHE A 23 32.23 0.99 56.26
N GLY A 24 33.26 1.04 55.38
CA GLY A 24 34.69 0.94 55.72
C GLY A 24 35.31 -0.48 55.74
N ILE A 25 36.63 -0.71 55.68
CA ILE A 25 37.89 0.06 55.41
C ILE A 25 38.99 -1.00 55.01
N PRO A 26 40.33 -0.77 54.87
CA PRO A 26 41.16 0.38 54.46
C PRO A 26 42.26 0.03 53.39
N HIS A 27 43.14 1.01 53.10
CA HIS A 27 44.52 1.05 52.52
C HIS A 27 45.36 -0.26 52.42
N THR A 28 46.36 -0.42 51.53
CA THR A 28 47.58 0.43 51.36
C THR A 28 48.23 0.54 49.96
N PHE A 29 49.00 1.62 49.78
CA PHE A 29 49.95 1.97 48.68
C PHE A 29 51.30 1.19 48.79
N PRO A 30 52.31 1.28 47.87
CA PRO A 30 52.60 2.39 46.95
C PRO A 30 52.97 2.07 45.48
N LEU A 31 53.09 3.16 44.70
CA LEU A 31 53.63 3.23 43.33
C LEU A 31 55.03 3.89 43.33
N THR A 32 55.86 3.53 42.35
CA THR A 32 57.03 4.32 41.90
C THR A 32 56.92 4.61 40.39
N PRO A 33 57.57 5.66 39.85
CA PRO A 33 57.08 6.32 38.64
C PRO A 33 57.99 6.15 37.40
N GLU A 34 57.45 5.60 36.32
CA GLU A 34 58.00 5.76 34.96
C GLU A 34 56.88 5.92 33.90
N GLN A 35 57.28 6.35 32.69
CA GLN A 35 56.51 6.37 31.45
C GLN A 35 55.38 7.40 31.28
N ILE A 36 55.77 8.68 31.33
CA ILE A 36 55.06 9.73 30.58
C ILE A 36 55.45 9.62 29.08
N ASN A 37 54.66 8.90 28.26
CA ASN A 37 54.44 9.19 26.83
C ASN A 37 53.47 8.20 26.13
N MET A 38 52.19 8.57 25.97
CA MET A 38 51.22 7.89 25.10
C MET A 38 50.43 8.91 24.27
N GLY A 39 51.14 9.64 23.40
CA GLY A 39 50.61 10.84 22.73
C GLY A 39 50.83 10.93 21.21
N LYS A 40 50.95 9.81 20.48
CA LYS A 40 51.28 9.82 19.03
C LYS A 40 50.56 8.79 18.13
N GLY A 41 49.78 7.85 18.66
CA GLY A 41 49.21 6.75 17.86
C GLY A 41 48.03 7.10 16.93
N GLN A 42 47.12 7.99 17.35
CA GLN A 42 45.82 8.15 16.65
C GLN A 42 45.85 9.03 15.38
N ARG A 43 46.87 9.88 15.18
CA ARG A 43 46.92 10.77 14.00
C ARG A 43 47.30 10.05 12.69
N ALA A 44 48.01 8.93 12.76
CA ALA A 44 48.46 8.20 11.57
C ALA A 44 47.31 7.49 10.81
N ARG A 45 46.34 6.91 11.52
CA ARG A 45 45.25 6.15 10.89
C ARG A 45 44.23 7.02 10.15
N LYS A 46 44.02 8.28 10.57
CA LYS A 46 43.08 9.18 9.86
C LYS A 46 43.63 9.66 8.52
N ALA A 47 44.90 10.07 8.48
CA ALA A 47 45.55 10.55 7.26
C ALA A 47 45.59 9.50 6.13
N ALA A 48 45.64 8.20 6.47
CA ALA A 48 45.59 7.12 5.48
C ALA A 48 44.21 6.98 4.81
N ALA A 49 43.11 7.21 5.54
CA ALA A 49 41.76 7.15 5.00
C ALA A 49 41.47 8.36 4.09
N ASP A 50 41.81 9.56 4.57
CA ASP A 50 41.60 10.81 3.83
C ASP A 50 42.38 10.81 2.48
N ALA A 51 43.55 10.17 2.44
CA ALA A 51 44.36 10.04 1.22
C ALA A 51 43.75 9.08 0.17
N MET A 52 43.09 7.99 0.58
CA MET A 52 42.43 7.08 -0.36
C MET A 52 41.17 7.71 -0.96
N LEU A 53 40.44 8.52 -0.18
CA LEU A 53 39.25 9.24 -0.68
C LEU A 53 39.62 10.28 -1.75
N ALA A 54 40.73 11.00 -1.56
CA ALA A 54 41.22 11.99 -2.52
C ALA A 54 41.64 11.38 -3.87
N ALA A 55 42.15 10.15 -3.89
CA ALA A 55 42.56 9.46 -5.11
C ALA A 55 41.38 9.01 -5.99
N ALA A 56 40.21 8.78 -5.39
CA ALA A 56 39.01 8.32 -6.11
C ALA A 56 38.25 9.43 -6.86
N MET A 57 38.48 10.70 -6.53
CA MET A 57 37.71 11.84 -7.08
C MET A 57 38.44 12.67 -8.15
N SER A 58 39.58 12.19 -8.67
CA SER A 58 40.48 12.98 -9.53
C SER A 58 40.54 12.59 -11.02
N GLN A 59 39.47 11.99 -11.58
CA GLN A 59 39.31 11.85 -13.04
C GLN A 59 37.91 12.27 -13.51
N SER A 60 37.81 13.47 -14.11
CA SER A 60 36.65 13.92 -14.87
C SER A 60 37.05 14.99 -15.90
N LYS A 61 36.54 14.88 -17.14
CA LYS A 61 36.45 15.93 -18.18
C LYS A 61 35.94 15.31 -19.51
N PRO A 62 35.27 16.07 -20.39
CA PRO A 62 34.37 17.20 -20.12
C PRO A 62 32.98 17.04 -20.79
N SER A 63 32.00 17.78 -20.31
CA SER A 63 30.77 18.06 -21.07
C SER A 63 31.01 19.21 -22.05
N VAL A 64 30.36 19.17 -23.22
CA VAL A 64 30.20 20.32 -24.12
C VAL A 64 28.76 20.33 -24.64
N LEU A 65 28.13 21.49 -24.56
CA LEU A 65 26.90 21.85 -25.27
C LEU A 65 27.22 23.08 -26.15
N GLU A 66 26.33 23.39 -27.08
CA GLU A 66 26.36 24.58 -27.97
C GLU A 66 27.49 24.65 -29.02
N GLN A 67 27.22 24.08 -30.20
CA GLN A 67 27.27 24.84 -31.45
C GLN A 67 26.21 24.29 -32.43
N GLN A 68 25.50 25.18 -33.13
CA GLN A 68 24.35 24.86 -33.99
C GLN A 68 24.70 24.86 -35.50
N ASN A 69 23.73 24.39 -36.31
CA ASN A 69 23.64 24.42 -37.78
C ASN A 69 24.51 23.38 -38.52
N GLN A 70 23.95 22.37 -39.19
CA GLN A 70 23.00 22.48 -40.31
C GLN A 70 21.99 21.30 -40.38
N ALA A 71 20.97 21.43 -41.23
CA ALA A 71 19.94 20.40 -41.48
C ALA A 71 20.45 19.25 -42.39
N PRO A 72 19.74 18.11 -42.43
CA PRO A 72 18.93 17.87 -43.63
C PRO A 72 17.53 17.27 -43.36
N SER A 73 16.82 16.93 -44.44
CA SER A 73 15.38 16.61 -44.52
C SER A 73 14.99 15.14 -44.33
N LEU A 74 13.71 14.93 -44.01
CA LEU A 74 12.97 13.66 -44.06
C LEU A 74 13.20 12.84 -45.34
N GLN A 75 13.27 11.51 -45.20
CA GLN A 75 12.61 10.56 -46.12
C GLN A 75 12.27 9.24 -45.40
N VAL A 76 11.23 8.54 -45.87
CA VAL A 76 10.57 7.42 -45.17
C VAL A 76 10.85 6.09 -45.89
N VAL A 77 11.33 5.07 -45.16
CA VAL A 77 11.25 3.64 -45.54
C VAL A 77 11.06 2.79 -44.27
N ALA A 78 10.25 1.72 -44.37
CA ALA A 78 9.89 0.83 -43.27
C ALA A 78 10.97 -0.25 -42.96
N PRO A 79 10.99 -0.84 -41.75
CA PRO A 79 11.92 -1.92 -41.41
C PRO A 79 11.48 -3.27 -41.99
N ARG A 80 12.22 -3.78 -42.98
CA ARG A 80 12.21 -5.20 -43.37
C ARG A 80 13.60 -5.71 -43.74
N SER A 81 13.88 -6.95 -43.31
CA SER A 81 14.81 -7.92 -43.91
C SER A 81 16.25 -7.49 -44.26
N SER A 82 17.17 -7.87 -43.36
CA SER A 82 18.40 -8.66 -43.65
C SER A 82 19.39 -8.24 -44.76
N GLY A 83 20.62 -7.93 -44.33
CA GLY A 83 21.88 -8.02 -45.10
C GLY A 83 23.04 -7.60 -44.19
N LEU A 84 24.08 -8.39 -43.86
CA LEU A 84 24.91 -9.30 -44.67
C LEU A 84 25.55 -8.56 -45.87
N ASN A 85 26.85 -8.65 -46.16
CA ASN A 85 27.94 -9.41 -45.53
C ASN A 85 29.26 -8.60 -45.73
N VAL A 86 30.52 -9.06 -45.75
CA VAL A 86 31.23 -10.36 -45.83
C VAL A 86 32.58 -10.18 -45.07
N VAL A 87 33.44 -11.17 -44.76
CA VAL A 87 34.31 -12.03 -45.60
C VAL A 87 34.95 -13.07 -44.64
N MET A 88 35.21 -14.37 -44.90
CA MET A 88 34.78 -15.41 -45.86
C MET A 88 35.73 -16.64 -45.68
N PRO A 89 35.68 -17.80 -46.41
CA PRO A 89 34.62 -18.42 -47.23
C PRO A 89 34.44 -19.96 -46.85
N PRO A 90 34.19 -20.97 -47.73
CA PRO A 90 33.01 -21.83 -47.50
C PRO A 90 33.16 -23.37 -47.71
N VAL A 91 32.09 -24.13 -47.46
CA VAL A 91 31.79 -25.42 -48.13
C VAL A 91 30.30 -25.47 -48.47
N HIS A 92 29.91 -26.03 -49.62
CA HIS A 92 28.54 -25.98 -50.16
C HIS A 92 27.62 -27.13 -49.71
N LYS A 93 26.32 -26.84 -49.59
CA LYS A 93 25.22 -27.82 -49.57
C LYS A 93 24.78 -28.21 -51.00
N LYS A 94 24.17 -29.40 -51.14
CA LYS A 94 23.01 -29.65 -52.02
C LYS A 94 21.99 -30.58 -51.31
N PRO A 95 20.67 -30.44 -51.56
CA PRO A 95 19.62 -31.22 -50.90
C PRO A 95 19.23 -32.52 -51.64
N SER A 96 18.25 -33.24 -51.10
CA SER A 96 17.90 -34.66 -51.32
C SER A 96 16.90 -34.96 -52.45
N PRO A 97 16.65 -36.26 -52.68
CA PRO A 97 15.29 -36.81 -52.56
C PRO A 97 15.20 -38.02 -51.57
N PRO A 98 13.98 -38.38 -51.09
CA PRO A 98 13.67 -39.61 -50.32
C PRO A 98 13.49 -40.85 -51.26
N PRO A 99 13.19 -42.11 -50.80
CA PRO A 99 12.57 -42.52 -49.52
C PRO A 99 13.10 -43.86 -48.91
N SER A 100 12.22 -44.50 -48.10
CA SER A 100 12.15 -45.93 -47.72
C SER A 100 13.22 -46.57 -46.82
N GLU A 101 12.81 -46.84 -45.58
CA GLU A 101 12.84 -48.15 -44.89
C GLU A 101 14.10 -49.04 -44.99
N THR A 102 14.94 -48.98 -43.95
CA THR A 102 15.53 -50.17 -43.32
C THR A 102 15.73 -49.92 -41.83
N SER A 103 14.97 -50.60 -40.98
CA SER A 103 15.12 -50.57 -39.52
C SER A 103 15.58 -51.95 -39.01
N ALA A 104 16.87 -52.11 -38.70
CA ALA A 104 17.40 -53.35 -38.13
C ALA A 104 18.63 -53.13 -37.24
N SER A 105 18.47 -53.40 -35.94
CA SER A 105 19.46 -53.86 -34.96
C SER A 105 20.87 -53.23 -34.91
N SER A 106 21.11 -52.44 -33.86
CA SER A 106 22.33 -52.46 -33.04
C SER A 106 21.92 -52.04 -31.61
N ALA A 107 21.45 -52.96 -30.76
CA ALA A 107 22.20 -54.00 -30.03
C ALA A 107 23.03 -53.42 -28.88
N ASP A 108 22.84 -53.99 -27.69
CA ASP A 108 23.13 -53.38 -26.39
C ASP A 108 24.59 -53.54 -25.90
N ASP A 109 25.14 -52.46 -25.35
CA ASP A 109 26.39 -52.45 -24.53
C ASP A 109 26.09 -52.41 -23.00
N SER A 110 24.82 -52.56 -22.60
CA SER A 110 24.36 -52.43 -21.21
C SER A 110 24.27 -53.76 -20.43
N ASP A 111 24.40 -54.90 -21.09
CA ASP A 111 24.11 -56.22 -20.50
C ASP A 111 25.34 -56.99 -19.98
N GLU A 112 26.59 -56.61 -20.30
CA GLU A 112 27.79 -57.33 -19.80
C GLU A 112 27.96 -57.30 -18.26
N PHE A 113 27.27 -56.41 -17.55
CA PHE A 113 27.47 -56.17 -16.11
C PHE A 113 26.29 -56.54 -15.20
N ARG A 114 25.18 -57.06 -15.75
CA ARG A 114 24.00 -57.49 -14.98
C ARG A 114 24.12 -58.95 -14.55
N GLN A 115 24.48 -59.21 -13.29
CA GLN A 115 24.66 -60.59 -12.78
C GLN A 115 23.50 -61.14 -11.93
N LEU A 116 22.41 -60.37 -11.74
CA LEU A 116 21.16 -60.84 -11.10
C LEU A 116 19.88 -60.53 -11.90
N ALA A 117 20.03 -60.18 -13.18
CA ALA A 117 18.91 -59.75 -14.04
C ALA A 117 18.35 -60.85 -14.96
N SER A 118 18.70 -62.14 -14.77
CA SER A 118 17.97 -63.22 -15.44
C SER A 118 16.66 -63.53 -14.69
N GLU A 119 15.62 -63.88 -15.44
CA GLU A 119 14.33 -64.32 -14.87
C GLU A 119 14.51 -65.53 -13.94
N GLU A 120 15.37 -66.48 -14.35
CA GLU A 120 15.74 -67.67 -13.57
C GLU A 120 16.29 -67.34 -12.18
N GLN A 121 17.08 -66.27 -12.04
CA GLN A 121 17.62 -65.85 -10.74
C GLN A 121 16.55 -65.19 -9.86
N ARG A 122 15.62 -64.43 -10.46
CA ARG A 122 14.48 -63.85 -9.74
C ARG A 122 13.51 -64.94 -9.26
N GLU A 123 13.30 -65.99 -10.04
CA GLU A 123 12.56 -67.18 -9.62
C GLU A 123 13.30 -67.99 -8.55
N ALA A 124 14.62 -68.21 -8.71
CA ALA A 124 15.43 -68.92 -7.73
C ALA A 124 15.42 -68.24 -6.36
N LEU A 125 15.48 -66.90 -6.31
CA LEU A 125 15.45 -66.14 -5.05
C LEU A 125 14.05 -66.15 -4.41
N LYS A 126 12.98 -66.22 -5.21
CA LYS A 126 11.59 -66.46 -4.74
C LYS A 126 11.35 -67.90 -4.25
N ALA A 127 12.15 -68.87 -4.70
CA ALA A 127 12.02 -70.28 -4.33
C ALA A 127 12.78 -70.67 -3.04
N LEU A 128 13.45 -69.72 -2.38
CA LEU A 128 14.17 -69.95 -1.12
C LEU A 128 13.27 -69.66 0.09
N GLU A 129 12.76 -70.72 0.72
CA GLU A 129 11.96 -70.62 1.95
C GLU A 129 12.82 -70.38 3.23
N ASP A 130 14.13 -70.63 3.18
CA ASP A 130 15.03 -70.53 4.35
C ASP A 130 15.77 -69.19 4.42
N VAL A 131 15.49 -68.43 5.48
CA VAL A 131 16.08 -67.11 5.80
C VAL A 131 17.62 -67.12 5.85
N GLU A 132 18.27 -68.22 6.27
CA GLU A 132 19.75 -68.28 6.28
C GLU A 132 20.33 -68.42 4.85
N THR A 133 19.61 -69.10 3.95
CA THR A 133 20.01 -69.22 2.53
C THR A 133 19.82 -67.90 1.78
N VAL A 134 18.72 -67.18 2.05
CA VAL A 134 18.48 -65.84 1.50
C VAL A 134 19.56 -64.86 2.00
N LYS A 135 19.86 -64.87 3.31
CA LYS A 135 20.92 -64.02 3.88
C LYS A 135 22.31 -64.30 3.30
N THR A 136 22.65 -65.57 3.02
CA THR A 136 23.96 -65.89 2.44
C THR A 136 24.10 -65.43 0.99
N GLN A 137 23.02 -65.45 0.18
CA GLN A 137 23.05 -64.83 -1.15
C GLN A 137 23.11 -63.28 -1.07
N LEU A 138 22.32 -62.65 -0.20
CA LEU A 138 22.37 -61.19 -0.01
C LEU A 138 23.76 -60.70 0.44
N ASN A 139 24.47 -61.46 1.27
CA ASN A 139 25.84 -61.16 1.68
C ASN A 139 26.85 -61.22 0.51
N ASP A 140 26.64 -62.07 -0.51
CA ASP A 140 27.47 -62.06 -1.72
C ASP A 140 27.31 -60.74 -2.50
N ILE A 141 26.06 -60.29 -2.69
CA ILE A 141 25.74 -59.02 -3.37
C ILE A 141 26.35 -57.83 -2.61
N LEU A 142 26.23 -57.82 -1.28
CA LEU A 142 26.88 -56.81 -0.43
C LEU A 142 28.41 -56.86 -0.53
N SER A 143 29.02 -58.04 -0.68
CA SER A 143 30.46 -58.17 -0.90
C SER A 143 30.89 -57.58 -2.25
N ARG A 144 30.07 -57.77 -3.31
CA ARG A 144 30.26 -57.15 -4.61
C ARG A 144 30.18 -55.63 -4.51
N LEU A 145 29.17 -55.06 -3.84
CA LEU A 145 29.02 -53.59 -3.67
C LEU A 145 30.30 -52.92 -3.10
N VAL A 146 30.94 -53.57 -2.12
CA VAL A 146 32.15 -53.06 -1.42
C VAL A 146 33.45 -53.32 -2.18
N ALA A 147 33.43 -54.15 -3.23
CA ALA A 147 34.62 -54.59 -3.96
C ALA A 147 35.38 -53.45 -4.67
N ALA A 148 36.67 -53.68 -4.91
CA ALA A 148 37.57 -52.76 -5.59
C ALA A 148 37.53 -52.93 -7.12
N PHE A 149 36.39 -52.60 -7.72
CA PHE A 149 36.19 -52.61 -9.18
C PHE A 149 37.06 -51.60 -9.93
N SER A 150 37.31 -51.88 -11.21
CA SER A 150 38.08 -51.01 -12.12
C SER A 150 37.19 -50.05 -12.92
N SER A 151 35.95 -50.42 -13.24
CA SER A 151 34.96 -49.52 -13.84
C SER A 151 33.96 -48.97 -12.82
N LYS A 152 33.25 -47.90 -13.21
CA LYS A 152 32.11 -47.38 -12.46
C LYS A 152 30.83 -48.17 -12.70
N GLY A 153 30.72 -48.92 -13.81
CA GLY A 153 29.51 -49.65 -14.20
C GLY A 153 29.19 -50.77 -13.21
N GLU A 154 30.19 -51.59 -12.88
CA GLU A 154 30.10 -52.72 -11.95
C GLU A 154 29.45 -52.34 -10.60
N ARG A 155 29.82 -51.18 -10.02
CA ARG A 155 29.25 -50.73 -8.74
C ARG A 155 27.81 -50.22 -8.85
N HIS A 156 27.42 -49.67 -10.01
CA HIS A 156 26.02 -49.26 -10.24
C HIS A 156 25.13 -50.48 -10.52
N ALA A 157 25.65 -51.50 -11.22
CA ALA A 157 24.97 -52.77 -11.38
C ALA A 157 24.79 -53.47 -10.01
N ALA A 158 25.83 -53.57 -9.18
CA ALA A 158 25.73 -54.13 -7.83
C ALA A 158 24.75 -53.36 -6.92
N ALA A 159 24.58 -52.04 -7.12
CA ALA A 159 23.55 -51.26 -6.42
C ALA A 159 22.13 -51.57 -6.92
N ALA A 160 21.93 -51.79 -8.22
CA ALA A 160 20.65 -52.20 -8.80
C ALA A 160 20.27 -53.65 -8.43
N ASP A 161 21.26 -54.55 -8.36
CA ASP A 161 21.11 -55.94 -7.88
C ASP A 161 20.53 -55.96 -6.44
N ILE A 162 20.97 -55.04 -5.56
CA ILE A 162 20.43 -54.90 -4.19
C ILE A 162 18.97 -54.43 -4.19
N VAL A 163 18.61 -53.48 -5.05
CA VAL A 163 17.22 -53.02 -5.19
C VAL A 163 16.32 -54.18 -5.62
N ALA A 164 16.67 -54.88 -6.70
CA ALA A 164 15.91 -56.02 -7.21
C ALA A 164 15.79 -57.17 -6.19
N ALA A 165 16.81 -57.38 -5.34
CA ALA A 165 16.74 -58.37 -4.27
C ALA A 165 15.79 -57.93 -3.13
N LEU A 166 15.75 -56.63 -2.79
CA LEU A 166 14.86 -56.09 -1.76
C LEU A 166 13.39 -55.95 -2.22
N GLU A 167 13.16 -55.72 -3.52
CA GLU A 167 11.83 -55.81 -4.15
C GLU A 167 11.25 -57.23 -4.03
N ILE A 168 12.09 -58.27 -4.14
CA ILE A 168 11.67 -59.68 -4.01
C ILE A 168 11.53 -60.12 -2.54
N VAL A 169 12.46 -59.74 -1.67
CA VAL A 169 12.57 -60.24 -0.28
C VAL A 169 11.76 -59.40 0.72
N GLY A 170 11.35 -58.18 0.34
CA GLY A 170 10.65 -57.24 1.20
C GLY A 170 11.57 -56.56 2.21
N VAL A 171 11.56 -55.22 2.24
CA VAL A 171 12.46 -54.40 3.07
C VAL A 171 12.25 -54.64 4.58
N ALA A 172 11.01 -54.86 5.03
CA ALA A 172 10.68 -55.12 6.43
C ALA A 172 11.01 -56.55 6.91
N SER A 173 11.46 -57.45 6.03
CA SER A 173 11.75 -58.83 6.40
C SER A 173 13.03 -58.95 7.26
N PRO A 174 13.20 -60.05 8.03
CA PRO A 174 14.44 -60.31 8.78
C PRO A 174 15.71 -60.43 7.91
N ALA A 175 15.57 -60.54 6.59
CA ALA A 175 16.66 -60.51 5.63
C ALA A 175 16.87 -59.09 5.04
N GLY A 176 15.80 -58.35 4.75
CA GLY A 176 15.88 -56.94 4.33
C GLY A 176 16.48 -56.03 5.40
N ILE A 177 16.06 -56.18 6.66
CA ILE A 177 16.62 -55.45 7.81
C ILE A 177 18.14 -55.70 7.95
N HIS A 178 18.59 -56.94 7.74
CA HIS A 178 20.02 -57.29 7.78
C HIS A 178 20.83 -56.56 6.68
N VAL A 179 20.27 -56.46 5.47
CA VAL A 179 20.89 -55.68 4.37
C VAL A 179 20.98 -54.21 4.71
N LEU A 180 19.91 -53.63 5.26
CA LEU A 180 19.92 -52.21 5.69
C LEU A 180 20.95 -51.94 6.79
N ASP A 181 21.08 -52.84 7.78
CA ASP A 181 22.06 -52.69 8.85
C ASP A 181 23.51 -52.78 8.35
N GLU A 182 23.83 -53.65 7.39
CA GLU A 182 25.16 -53.66 6.75
C GLU A 182 25.41 -52.39 5.91
N LEU A 183 24.40 -51.89 5.18
CA LEU A 183 24.52 -50.62 4.46
C LEU A 183 24.76 -49.43 5.41
N LYS A 184 24.07 -49.39 6.57
CA LYS A 184 24.31 -48.39 7.63
C LYS A 184 25.75 -48.50 8.19
N LYS A 185 26.26 -49.72 8.43
CA LYS A 185 27.66 -49.94 8.86
C LYS A 185 28.66 -49.47 7.78
N PHE A 186 28.37 -49.73 6.51
CA PHE A 186 29.24 -49.35 5.38
C PHE A 186 29.35 -47.83 5.19
N LEU A 187 28.31 -47.03 5.47
CA LEU A 187 28.40 -45.57 5.47
C LEU A 187 29.50 -45.02 6.37
N VAL A 188 29.73 -45.66 7.53
CA VAL A 188 30.71 -45.24 8.55
C VAL A 188 32.08 -45.94 8.38
N ALA A 189 32.15 -46.99 7.55
CA ALA A 189 33.31 -47.86 7.43
C ALA A 189 34.58 -47.16 6.88
N LYS A 190 35.75 -47.69 7.27
CA LYS A 190 37.08 -47.18 6.86
C LYS A 190 37.37 -47.27 5.35
N PRO A 191 37.00 -48.34 4.61
CA PRO A 191 37.23 -48.41 3.16
C PRO A 191 36.42 -47.34 2.41
N THR A 192 37.04 -46.69 1.44
CA THR A 192 36.37 -45.70 0.58
C THR A 192 35.32 -46.35 -0.32
N THR A 193 35.60 -47.55 -0.83
CA THR A 193 34.67 -48.35 -1.65
C THR A 193 33.39 -48.72 -0.90
N ALA A 194 33.48 -49.02 0.41
CA ALA A 194 32.31 -49.30 1.24
C ALA A 194 31.39 -48.08 1.37
N ARG A 195 31.97 -46.90 1.66
CA ARG A 195 31.20 -45.64 1.79
C ARG A 195 30.57 -45.22 0.47
N GLU A 196 31.31 -45.32 -0.63
CA GLU A 196 30.81 -45.01 -1.97
C GLU A 196 29.70 -45.98 -2.39
N GLY A 197 29.90 -47.29 -2.21
CA GLY A 197 28.93 -48.33 -2.52
C GLY A 197 27.63 -48.16 -1.73
N ALA A 198 27.71 -47.94 -0.41
CA ALA A 198 26.53 -47.70 0.42
C ALA A 198 25.73 -46.48 -0.03
N LEU A 199 26.40 -45.35 -0.33
CA LEU A 199 25.74 -44.16 -0.86
C LEU A 199 25.05 -44.42 -2.20
N LEU A 200 25.68 -45.17 -3.12
CA LEU A 200 25.07 -45.53 -4.40
C LEU A 200 23.89 -46.49 -4.25
N ALA A 201 23.94 -47.44 -3.29
CA ALA A 201 22.82 -48.31 -2.96
C ALA A 201 21.62 -47.50 -2.42
N PHE A 202 21.84 -46.55 -1.51
CA PHE A 202 20.76 -45.66 -1.06
C PHE A 202 20.21 -44.76 -2.19
N VAL A 203 21.04 -44.28 -3.12
CA VAL A 203 20.57 -43.55 -4.32
C VAL A 203 19.71 -44.43 -5.23
N ALA A 204 20.02 -45.72 -5.36
CA ALA A 204 19.21 -46.66 -6.15
C ALA A 204 17.89 -47.00 -5.44
N LEU A 205 17.93 -47.22 -4.12
CA LEU A 205 16.75 -47.51 -3.29
C LEU A 205 15.73 -46.38 -3.28
N CYS A 206 16.18 -45.11 -3.19
CA CYS A 206 15.29 -43.94 -3.30
C CYS A 206 14.72 -43.70 -4.72
N LYS A 207 15.08 -44.53 -5.71
CA LYS A 207 14.64 -44.42 -7.10
C LYS A 207 13.74 -45.56 -7.57
N SER A 208 13.66 -46.67 -6.84
CA SER A 208 12.61 -47.67 -7.09
C SER A 208 11.25 -47.08 -6.70
N GLU A 209 10.25 -47.27 -7.55
CA GLU A 209 8.88 -46.80 -7.29
C GLU A 209 8.20 -47.69 -6.24
N GLU A 210 8.55 -48.97 -6.16
CA GLU A 210 8.00 -49.93 -5.19
C GLU A 210 8.57 -49.72 -3.77
N LEU A 211 9.84 -49.31 -3.64
CA LEU A 211 10.52 -49.21 -2.35
C LEU A 211 10.62 -47.79 -1.76
N SER A 212 10.30 -46.74 -2.53
CA SER A 212 10.55 -45.34 -2.15
C SER A 212 10.01 -44.98 -0.76
N SER A 213 8.73 -45.26 -0.49
CA SER A 213 8.05 -44.87 0.76
C SER A 213 8.57 -45.61 2.00
N VAL A 214 9.04 -46.85 1.85
CA VAL A 214 9.61 -47.65 2.96
C VAL A 214 11.04 -47.21 3.27
N MET A 215 11.79 -46.89 2.22
CA MET A 215 13.18 -46.47 2.32
C MET A 215 13.32 -45.03 2.84
N GLU A 216 12.31 -44.20 2.67
CA GLU A 216 12.26 -42.81 3.11
C GLU A 216 12.61 -42.61 4.61
N PRO A 217 11.86 -43.15 5.60
CA PRO A 217 12.19 -42.98 7.02
C PRO A 217 13.59 -43.53 7.36
N VAL A 218 13.99 -44.63 6.73
CA VAL A 218 15.32 -45.25 6.92
C VAL A 218 16.45 -44.33 6.44
N VAL A 219 16.24 -43.55 5.38
CA VAL A 219 17.23 -42.60 4.85
C VAL A 219 17.22 -41.28 5.61
N VAL A 220 16.04 -40.82 6.07
CA VAL A 220 15.92 -39.62 6.92
C VAL A 220 16.60 -39.84 8.29
N GLU A 221 16.50 -41.03 8.88
CA GLU A 221 17.24 -41.42 10.10
C GLU A 221 18.76 -41.19 9.95
N GLN A 222 19.31 -41.49 8.78
CA GLN A 222 20.75 -41.43 8.49
C GLN A 222 21.22 -40.06 8.00
N LEU A 223 20.33 -39.08 7.83
CA LEU A 223 20.59 -37.82 7.12
C LEU A 223 21.79 -37.04 7.71
N SER A 224 21.93 -36.99 9.04
CA SER A 224 23.07 -36.37 9.73
C SER A 224 24.42 -37.05 9.38
N VAL A 225 24.44 -38.37 9.23
CA VAL A 225 25.62 -39.14 8.78
C VAL A 225 25.93 -38.85 7.30
N LEU A 226 24.90 -38.72 6.46
CA LEU A 226 25.02 -38.36 5.04
C LEU A 226 25.60 -36.94 4.86
N MET A 227 25.16 -35.98 5.66
CA MET A 227 25.78 -34.64 5.69
C MET A 227 27.23 -34.70 6.16
N GLN A 228 27.59 -35.61 7.07
CA GLN A 228 28.99 -35.82 7.45
C GLN A 228 29.85 -36.36 6.27
N ARG A 229 29.31 -37.16 5.35
CA ARG A 229 30.05 -37.68 4.18
C ARG A 229 30.48 -36.58 3.19
N HIS A 230 29.85 -35.41 3.20
CA HIS A 230 30.30 -34.26 2.42
C HIS A 230 31.67 -33.71 2.87
N ALA A 231 32.12 -34.07 4.07
CA ALA A 231 33.43 -33.71 4.64
C ALA A 231 34.52 -34.79 4.48
N ASP A 232 34.28 -35.87 3.71
CA ASP A 232 35.26 -36.94 3.45
C ASP A 232 36.56 -36.42 2.79
N SER A 233 37.62 -37.24 2.68
CA SER A 233 38.75 -36.91 1.81
C SER A 233 38.37 -37.05 0.34
N GLU A 234 37.70 -38.14 -0.02
CA GLU A 234 37.55 -38.54 -1.42
C GLU A 234 36.46 -37.77 -2.16
N HIS A 235 36.73 -37.42 -3.43
CA HIS A 235 35.77 -36.70 -4.25
C HIS A 235 34.61 -37.60 -4.74
N VAL A 236 34.84 -38.91 -4.86
CA VAL A 236 33.81 -39.86 -5.32
C VAL A 236 32.72 -40.04 -4.25
N VAL A 237 33.12 -40.21 -2.99
CA VAL A 237 32.21 -40.26 -1.83
C VAL A 237 31.39 -38.98 -1.70
N LYS A 238 32.01 -37.80 -1.88
CA LYS A 238 31.30 -36.51 -1.88
C LYS A 238 30.25 -36.42 -2.99
N ASN A 239 30.58 -36.86 -4.22
CA ASN A 239 29.64 -36.80 -5.34
C ASN A 239 28.46 -37.74 -5.13
N ALA A 240 28.69 -38.93 -4.56
CA ALA A 240 27.62 -39.86 -4.20
C ALA A 240 26.72 -39.27 -3.09
N ALA A 241 27.31 -38.66 -2.06
CA ALA A 241 26.57 -38.01 -0.97
C ALA A 241 25.72 -36.83 -1.45
N ALA A 242 26.25 -35.99 -2.36
CA ALA A 242 25.49 -34.88 -2.95
C ALA A 242 24.35 -35.37 -3.87
N THR A 243 24.60 -36.44 -4.64
CA THR A 243 23.56 -37.10 -5.45
C THR A 243 22.44 -37.64 -4.57
N LEU A 244 22.78 -38.23 -3.42
CA LEU A 244 21.81 -38.75 -2.47
C LEU A 244 20.99 -37.64 -1.80
N ALA A 245 21.64 -36.58 -1.31
CA ALA A 245 20.96 -35.43 -0.70
C ALA A 245 19.90 -34.83 -1.64
N LYS A 246 20.25 -34.63 -2.92
CA LYS A 246 19.30 -34.15 -3.94
C LYS A 246 18.18 -35.16 -4.25
N THR A 247 18.50 -36.46 -4.28
CA THR A 247 17.49 -37.51 -4.51
C THR A 247 16.47 -37.52 -3.35
N VAL A 248 16.94 -37.36 -2.10
CA VAL A 248 16.08 -37.23 -0.91
C VAL A 248 15.20 -35.98 -1.00
N ALA A 249 15.75 -34.81 -1.33
CA ALA A 249 14.98 -33.56 -1.47
C ALA A 249 13.82 -33.65 -2.51
N GLN A 250 13.98 -34.52 -3.52
CA GLN A 250 13.01 -34.73 -4.60
C GLN A 250 12.04 -35.91 -4.38
N LYS A 251 12.26 -36.73 -3.33
CA LYS A 251 11.47 -37.94 -3.05
C LYS A 251 10.85 -37.97 -1.67
N VAL A 252 11.22 -37.05 -0.78
CA VAL A 252 10.60 -36.90 0.53
C VAL A 252 9.17 -36.38 0.41
N ASN A 253 8.26 -37.00 1.15
CA ASN A 253 6.90 -36.57 1.40
C ASN A 253 6.92 -35.19 2.12
N PRO A 254 6.34 -34.13 1.53
CA PRO A 254 6.33 -32.79 2.10
C PRO A 254 5.81 -32.71 3.55
N LEU A 255 4.85 -33.57 3.91
CA LEU A 255 4.23 -33.60 5.24
C LEU A 255 5.20 -34.07 6.35
N ALA A 256 6.31 -34.72 5.99
CA ALA A 256 7.32 -35.19 6.95
C ALA A 256 8.41 -34.15 7.28
N ILE A 257 8.28 -32.92 6.78
CA ILE A 257 9.33 -31.90 6.85
C ILE A 257 9.83 -31.61 8.28
N HIS A 258 8.97 -31.70 9.29
CA HIS A 258 9.32 -31.55 10.71
C HIS A 258 10.42 -32.54 11.15
N THR A 259 10.31 -33.82 10.79
CA THR A 259 11.32 -34.84 11.13
C THR A 259 12.63 -34.61 10.38
N VAL A 260 12.53 -34.13 9.12
CA VAL A 260 13.69 -33.78 8.29
C VAL A 260 14.42 -32.55 8.81
N LEU A 261 13.68 -31.52 9.27
CA LEU A 261 14.23 -30.31 9.89
C LEU A 261 15.00 -30.63 11.18
N LYS A 262 14.46 -31.47 12.07
CA LYS A 262 15.17 -31.98 13.27
C LYS A 262 16.55 -32.58 12.90
N GLN A 263 16.62 -33.35 11.81
CA GLN A 263 17.87 -33.94 11.29
C GLN A 263 18.80 -32.92 10.60
N ILE A 264 18.26 -31.92 9.91
CA ILE A 264 19.02 -30.79 9.35
C ILE A 264 19.66 -29.97 10.46
N TYR A 265 18.94 -29.65 11.54
CA TYR A 265 19.50 -28.93 12.70
C TYR A 265 20.63 -29.73 13.35
N THR A 266 20.43 -31.05 13.54
CA THR A 266 21.47 -31.98 14.01
C THR A 266 22.71 -32.00 13.09
N ALA A 267 22.51 -31.82 11.78
CA ALA A 267 23.61 -31.71 10.81
C ALA A 267 24.31 -30.33 10.80
N LEU A 268 23.63 -29.25 11.20
CA LEU A 268 24.22 -27.90 11.32
C LEU A 268 25.17 -27.80 12.52
N GLU A 269 24.94 -28.55 13.60
CA GLU A 269 25.85 -28.64 14.75
C GLU A 269 27.19 -29.35 14.43
N LEU A 270 27.30 -30.02 13.28
CA LEU A 270 28.50 -30.75 12.89
C LEU A 270 29.72 -29.84 12.74
N ARG A 271 30.86 -30.29 13.27
CA ARG A 271 32.15 -29.55 13.28
C ARG A 271 32.72 -29.23 11.90
N HIS A 272 32.25 -29.88 10.84
CA HIS A 272 32.76 -29.71 9.48
C HIS A 272 31.90 -28.72 8.70
N TRP A 273 32.51 -27.61 8.26
CA TRP A 273 31.80 -26.57 7.51
C TRP A 273 31.17 -27.08 6.20
N GLN A 274 31.74 -28.13 5.59
CA GLN A 274 31.17 -28.79 4.41
C GLN A 274 29.82 -29.45 4.70
N SER A 275 29.67 -30.05 5.89
CA SER A 275 28.42 -30.67 6.34
C SER A 275 27.34 -29.63 6.64
N LYS A 276 27.72 -28.49 7.23
CA LYS A 276 26.82 -27.33 7.38
C LYS A 276 26.32 -26.82 6.02
N VAL A 277 27.22 -26.63 5.05
CA VAL A 277 26.85 -26.19 3.69
C VAL A 277 25.94 -27.22 3.01
N ALA A 278 26.18 -28.52 3.19
CA ALA A 278 25.30 -29.56 2.65
C ALA A 278 23.89 -29.52 3.27
N ALA A 279 23.79 -29.33 4.60
CA ALA A 279 22.51 -29.21 5.30
C ALA A 279 21.73 -27.95 4.87
N LEU A 280 22.41 -26.81 4.68
CA LEU A 280 21.80 -25.57 4.18
C LEU A 280 21.35 -25.69 2.72
N ASN A 281 22.13 -26.37 1.87
CA ASN A 281 21.74 -26.66 0.49
C ASN A 281 20.54 -27.61 0.44
N LEU A 282 20.45 -28.60 1.34
CA LEU A 282 19.28 -29.48 1.42
C LEU A 282 18.02 -28.72 1.84
N LEU A 283 18.11 -27.84 2.84
CA LEU A 283 17.00 -26.96 3.24
C LEU A 283 16.53 -26.10 2.05
N LYS A 284 17.46 -25.60 1.24
CA LYS A 284 17.13 -24.90 -0.01
C LYS A 284 16.40 -25.81 -1.01
N GLU A 285 16.93 -26.99 -1.33
CA GLU A 285 16.29 -27.90 -2.29
C GLU A 285 14.90 -28.36 -1.83
N LEU A 286 14.69 -28.54 -0.51
CA LEU A 286 13.38 -28.81 0.08
C LEU A 286 12.40 -27.64 -0.08
N SER A 287 12.86 -26.38 0.01
CA SER A 287 12.00 -25.21 -0.28
C SER A 287 11.57 -25.10 -1.74
N GLU A 288 12.23 -25.81 -2.65
CA GLU A 288 11.85 -25.90 -4.07
C GLU A 288 10.84 -27.04 -4.33
N THR A 289 10.69 -28.02 -3.44
CA THR A 289 9.83 -29.21 -3.61
C THR A 289 8.64 -29.31 -2.65
N ALA A 290 8.78 -28.82 -1.42
CA ALA A 290 7.77 -28.85 -0.34
C ALA A 290 7.50 -27.43 0.17
N SER A 291 7.10 -26.53 -0.73
CA SER A 291 7.15 -25.08 -0.48
C SER A 291 6.17 -24.57 0.57
N GLU A 292 4.97 -25.14 0.66
CA GLU A 292 3.95 -24.68 1.63
C GLU A 292 4.30 -25.15 3.03
N GLU A 293 4.71 -26.41 3.15
CA GLU A 293 5.07 -27.03 4.42
C GLU A 293 6.37 -26.44 4.97
N VAL A 294 7.41 -26.28 4.14
CA VAL A 294 8.66 -25.56 4.53
C VAL A 294 8.37 -24.11 4.93
N SER A 295 7.38 -23.45 4.32
CA SER A 295 6.96 -22.10 4.69
C SER A 295 6.28 -22.09 6.07
N GLY A 296 5.39 -23.03 6.36
CA GLY A 296 4.75 -23.17 7.67
C GLY A 296 5.74 -23.26 8.85
N TRP A 297 6.87 -23.95 8.66
CA TRP A 297 7.91 -24.13 9.67
C TRP A 297 8.94 -22.97 9.78
N LEU A 298 8.78 -21.89 9.01
CA LEU A 298 9.66 -20.70 9.09
C LEU A 298 9.89 -20.14 10.51
N PRO A 299 8.90 -20.09 11.44
CA PRO A 299 9.13 -19.59 12.79
C PRO A 299 10.20 -20.34 13.59
N GLU A 300 10.43 -21.64 13.31
CA GLU A 300 11.51 -22.42 13.92
C GLU A 300 12.81 -22.35 13.10
N ILE A 301 12.71 -22.37 11.77
CA ILE A 301 13.86 -22.29 10.86
C ILE A 301 14.61 -20.94 11.02
N MET A 302 13.86 -19.83 11.09
CA MET A 302 14.42 -18.47 11.12
C MET A 302 15.43 -18.22 12.25
N PRO A 303 15.13 -18.46 13.53
CA PRO A 303 16.09 -18.21 14.62
C PRO A 303 17.34 -19.10 14.48
N ILE A 304 17.18 -20.38 14.15
CA ILE A 304 18.28 -21.34 14.06
C ILE A 304 19.22 -21.00 12.90
N VAL A 305 18.69 -20.82 11.69
CA VAL A 305 19.52 -20.58 10.49
C VAL A 305 20.15 -19.19 10.50
N SER A 306 19.51 -18.20 11.15
CA SER A 306 20.06 -16.84 11.28
C SER A 306 21.40 -16.78 12.05
N GLU A 307 21.68 -17.73 12.95
CA GLU A 307 23.00 -17.79 13.63
C GLU A 307 24.14 -18.11 12.65
N TYR A 308 23.87 -18.95 11.63
CA TYR A 308 24.87 -19.42 10.67
C TYR A 308 25.25 -18.34 9.62
N VAL A 309 24.42 -17.30 9.48
CA VAL A 309 24.78 -16.06 8.75
C VAL A 309 26.02 -15.39 9.35
N TRP A 310 26.28 -15.61 10.64
CA TRP A 310 27.43 -15.08 11.38
C TRP A 310 28.54 -16.12 11.62
N ASP A 311 28.48 -17.32 11.01
CA ASP A 311 29.56 -18.32 11.10
C ASP A 311 30.89 -17.74 10.57
N THR A 312 32.00 -18.11 11.21
CA THR A 312 33.38 -17.74 10.82
C THR A 312 33.74 -18.02 9.35
N LYS A 313 33.03 -18.94 8.68
CA LYS A 313 33.37 -19.47 7.37
C LYS A 313 32.46 -18.88 6.29
N LYS A 314 33.01 -18.03 5.40
CA LYS A 314 32.29 -17.38 4.30
C LYS A 314 31.43 -18.32 3.43
N GLN A 315 31.84 -19.57 3.24
CA GLN A 315 31.05 -20.58 2.52
C GLN A 315 29.74 -20.94 3.25
N VAL A 316 29.75 -21.00 4.59
CA VAL A 316 28.55 -21.23 5.42
C VAL A 316 27.69 -19.97 5.42
N GLN A 317 28.29 -18.78 5.58
CA GLN A 317 27.57 -17.50 5.49
C GLN A 317 26.77 -17.39 4.18
N ALA A 318 27.42 -17.63 3.03
CA ALA A 318 26.77 -17.58 1.73
C ALA A 318 25.63 -18.61 1.62
N ALA A 319 25.89 -19.88 1.96
CA ALA A 319 24.87 -20.93 1.92
C ALA A 319 23.67 -20.64 2.84
N SER A 320 23.89 -20.00 4.01
CA SER A 320 22.81 -19.65 4.94
C SER A 320 21.95 -18.50 4.43
N ILE A 321 22.56 -17.50 3.77
CA ILE A 321 21.81 -16.40 3.12
C ILE A 321 21.03 -16.94 1.91
N ASP A 322 21.64 -17.77 1.08
CA ASP A 322 20.98 -18.39 -0.09
C ASP A 322 19.82 -19.30 0.33
N ALA A 323 19.96 -20.06 1.42
CA ALA A 323 18.89 -20.89 1.99
C ALA A 323 17.78 -20.03 2.60
N LEU A 324 18.10 -19.00 3.40
CA LEU A 324 17.10 -18.09 3.97
C LEU A 324 16.31 -17.35 2.88
N ILE A 325 16.96 -16.89 1.81
CA ILE A 325 16.27 -16.27 0.67
C ILE A 325 15.35 -17.28 -0.03
N ALA A 326 15.79 -18.52 -0.24
CA ALA A 326 14.97 -19.55 -0.88
C ALA A 326 13.73 -19.88 -0.03
N VAL A 327 13.90 -20.20 1.25
CA VAL A 327 12.80 -20.51 2.19
C VAL A 327 11.85 -19.31 2.32
N CYS A 328 12.36 -18.09 2.57
CA CYS A 328 11.52 -16.90 2.71
C CYS A 328 10.82 -16.49 1.40
N SER A 329 11.30 -16.91 0.23
CA SER A 329 10.59 -16.67 -1.05
C SER A 329 9.32 -17.52 -1.23
N LYS A 330 9.01 -18.41 -0.27
CA LYS A 330 7.81 -19.26 -0.23
C LYS A 330 6.77 -18.80 0.80
N ILE A 331 6.94 -17.61 1.37
CA ILE A 331 5.93 -16.99 2.26
C ILE A 331 4.67 -16.69 1.44
N SER A 332 3.49 -17.03 1.97
CA SER A 332 2.15 -16.82 1.39
C SER A 332 1.76 -15.37 1.08
N ASN A 333 2.56 -14.40 1.53
CA ASN A 333 2.25 -12.99 1.55
C ASN A 333 3.02 -12.23 0.45
N ASP A 334 2.34 -12.00 -0.68
CA ASP A 334 2.88 -11.32 -1.86
C ASP A 334 3.40 -9.89 -1.60
N ASP A 335 2.94 -9.20 -0.55
CA ASP A 335 3.47 -7.88 -0.20
C ASP A 335 4.92 -7.95 0.31
N VAL A 336 5.29 -9.08 0.91
CA VAL A 336 6.57 -9.29 1.60
C VAL A 336 7.59 -10.03 0.72
N VAL A 337 7.15 -10.90 -0.19
CA VAL A 337 8.04 -11.65 -1.10
C VAL A 337 9.02 -10.73 -1.87
N PRO A 338 8.61 -9.57 -2.46
CA PRO A 338 9.52 -8.62 -3.10
C PRO A 338 10.57 -8.00 -2.15
N LEU A 339 10.29 -7.96 -0.84
CA LEU A 339 11.19 -7.42 0.18
C LEU A 339 12.18 -8.46 0.72
N VAL A 340 11.92 -9.77 0.55
CA VAL A 340 12.72 -10.87 1.15
C VAL A 340 14.24 -10.67 1.00
N PRO A 341 14.81 -10.36 -0.19
CA PRO A 341 16.26 -10.16 -0.33
C PRO A 341 16.80 -8.97 0.48
N THR A 342 15.97 -7.95 0.72
CA THR A 342 16.30 -6.80 1.57
C THR A 342 16.19 -7.15 3.05
N LEU A 343 15.14 -7.87 3.44
CA LEU A 343 14.89 -8.26 4.84
C LEU A 343 15.96 -9.25 5.35
N VAL A 344 16.20 -10.34 4.62
CA VAL A 344 17.31 -11.28 4.90
C VAL A 344 18.66 -10.56 4.81
N GLY A 345 18.80 -9.61 3.88
CA GLY A 345 19.99 -8.76 3.75
C GLY A 345 20.35 -7.98 5.02
N VAL A 346 19.38 -7.56 5.84
CA VAL A 346 19.61 -6.85 7.11
C VAL A 346 20.06 -7.77 8.25
N ILE A 347 19.82 -9.09 8.15
CA ILE A 347 20.34 -10.08 9.10
C ILE A 347 21.87 -10.12 9.01
N ALA A 348 22.42 -10.05 7.79
CA ALA A 348 23.85 -9.99 7.52
C ALA A 348 24.46 -8.57 7.63
N ARG A 349 23.67 -7.52 7.34
CA ARG A 349 24.13 -6.11 7.29
C ARG A 349 23.23 -5.21 8.15
N PRO A 350 23.46 -5.16 9.49
CA PRO A 350 22.59 -4.46 10.42
C PRO A 350 22.37 -2.96 10.13
N GLU A 351 23.32 -2.32 9.47
CA GLU A 351 23.27 -0.91 9.05
C GLU A 351 22.12 -0.58 8.07
N GLU A 352 21.64 -1.55 7.28
CA GLU A 352 20.53 -1.32 6.33
C GLU A 352 19.13 -1.34 6.98
N THR A 353 19.04 -1.52 8.32
CA THR A 353 17.77 -1.60 9.08
C THR A 353 16.79 -0.45 8.77
N MET A 354 17.26 0.79 8.67
CA MET A 354 16.39 1.93 8.35
C MET A 354 15.82 1.84 6.93
N LYS A 355 16.63 1.43 5.95
CA LYS A 355 16.20 1.26 4.56
C LYS A 355 15.14 0.17 4.43
N ALA A 356 15.31 -0.95 5.13
CA ALA A 356 14.32 -2.02 5.16
C ALA A 356 13.00 -1.59 5.83
N ILE A 357 13.06 -0.79 6.89
CA ILE A 357 11.85 -0.22 7.54
C ILE A 357 11.17 0.82 6.65
N ASP A 358 11.93 1.61 5.87
CA ASP A 358 11.35 2.53 4.89
C ASP A 358 10.72 1.80 3.70
N SER A 359 11.25 0.64 3.30
CA SER A 359 10.59 -0.26 2.37
C SER A 359 9.31 -0.87 2.97
N LEU A 360 9.35 -1.40 4.20
CA LEU A 360 8.19 -1.98 4.89
C LEU A 360 7.05 -0.98 5.16
N LEU A 361 7.39 0.29 5.38
CA LEU A 361 6.41 1.38 5.54
C LEU A 361 5.84 1.86 4.20
N ALA A 362 6.54 1.60 3.09
CA ALA A 362 6.09 1.91 1.73
C ALA A 362 5.30 0.75 1.10
N THR A 363 5.54 -0.49 1.50
CA THR A 363 4.70 -1.64 1.13
C THR A 363 3.35 -1.55 1.82
N THR A 364 2.30 -1.62 1.01
CA THR A 364 0.93 -1.45 1.44
C THR A 364 0.32 -2.80 1.78
N PHE A 365 0.68 -3.40 2.93
CA PHE A 365 0.24 -4.76 3.29
C PHE A 365 -1.25 -5.01 2.96
N VAL A 366 -1.49 -6.00 2.09
CA VAL A 366 -2.78 -6.42 1.58
C VAL A 366 -3.17 -7.80 2.09
N ALA A 367 -2.26 -8.76 1.95
CA ALA A 367 -2.49 -10.16 2.29
C ALA A 367 -2.46 -10.40 3.80
N ASN A 368 -3.03 -11.53 4.23
CA ASN A 368 -3.08 -11.93 5.63
C ASN A 368 -1.66 -12.03 6.22
N VAL A 369 -1.50 -11.65 7.47
CA VAL A 369 -0.22 -11.70 8.17
C VAL A 369 -0.13 -13.00 8.97
N ASP A 370 0.30 -14.06 8.28
CA ASP A 370 0.53 -15.39 8.85
C ASP A 370 1.83 -15.47 9.69
N ALA A 371 1.98 -16.54 10.46
CA ALA A 371 3.17 -16.81 11.28
C ALA A 371 4.52 -16.80 10.50
N PRO A 372 4.62 -17.37 9.29
CA PRO A 372 5.85 -17.30 8.48
C PRO A 372 6.26 -15.86 8.17
N THR A 373 5.31 -15.01 7.79
CA THR A 373 5.50 -13.58 7.51
C THR A 373 6.02 -12.83 8.73
N LEU A 374 5.47 -13.12 9.91
CA LEU A 374 5.91 -12.53 11.18
C LEU A 374 7.31 -13.01 11.60
N SER A 375 7.69 -14.26 11.30
CA SER A 375 9.02 -14.79 11.65
C SER A 375 10.18 -14.00 11.02
N LEU A 376 9.99 -13.48 9.80
CA LEU A 376 10.97 -12.65 9.09
C LEU A 376 11.00 -11.21 9.59
N ILE A 377 9.83 -10.64 9.95
CA ILE A 377 9.68 -9.20 10.19
C ILE A 377 9.74 -8.85 11.70
N ALA A 378 9.20 -9.67 12.59
CA ALA A 378 9.19 -9.39 14.03
C ALA A 378 10.59 -9.23 14.66
N PRO A 379 11.64 -10.00 14.28
CA PRO A 379 13.00 -9.77 14.76
C PRO A 379 13.57 -8.41 14.34
N LEU A 380 13.25 -7.94 13.12
CA LEU A 380 13.64 -6.63 12.61
C LEU A 380 12.95 -5.50 13.38
N LEU A 381 11.66 -5.64 13.66
CA LEU A 381 10.87 -4.67 14.42
C LEU A 381 11.33 -4.61 15.89
N HIS A 382 11.60 -5.75 16.53
CA HIS A 382 12.17 -5.82 17.88
C HIS A 382 13.52 -5.08 17.98
N LYS A 383 14.41 -5.33 17.01
CA LYS A 383 15.71 -4.66 16.89
C LYS A 383 15.56 -3.14 16.73
N ALA A 384 14.60 -2.69 15.92
CA ALA A 384 14.32 -1.27 15.69
C ALA A 384 13.70 -0.57 16.91
N LEU A 385 12.78 -1.23 17.63
CA LEU A 385 12.24 -0.71 18.90
C LEU A 385 13.32 -0.56 19.98
N ARG A 386 14.35 -1.43 19.95
CA ARG A 386 15.50 -1.41 20.86
C ARG A 386 16.61 -0.44 20.49
N ASP A 387 16.57 0.21 19.32
CA ASP A 387 17.62 1.14 18.88
C ASP A 387 17.77 2.34 19.83
N THR A 388 19.00 2.84 19.95
CA THR A 388 19.40 4.01 20.75
C THR A 388 20.15 5.06 19.91
N SER A 389 20.17 4.91 18.58
CA SER A 389 20.78 5.88 17.66
C SER A 389 20.10 7.26 17.68
N ILE A 390 20.73 8.24 17.02
CA ILE A 390 20.22 9.62 16.86
C ILE A 390 18.86 9.65 16.15
N HIS A 391 18.55 8.66 15.31
CA HIS A 391 17.28 8.58 14.57
C HIS A 391 16.22 7.70 15.26
N SER A 392 16.51 7.22 16.47
CA SER A 392 15.72 6.20 17.16
C SER A 392 14.25 6.59 17.38
N SER A 393 13.89 7.86 17.62
CA SER A 393 12.47 8.27 17.70
C SER A 393 11.71 7.99 16.41
N SER A 394 12.29 8.35 15.25
CA SER A 394 11.69 8.11 13.93
C SER A 394 11.63 6.62 13.62
N LEU A 395 12.71 5.88 13.91
CA LEU A 395 12.77 4.43 13.68
C LEU A 395 11.72 3.69 14.53
N LYS A 396 11.56 4.07 15.81
CA LYS A 396 10.56 3.51 16.73
C LYS A 396 9.14 3.81 16.28
N ARG A 397 8.85 5.05 15.86
CA ARG A 397 7.54 5.41 15.30
C ARG A 397 7.18 4.56 14.08
N LYS A 398 8.12 4.40 13.14
CA LYS A 398 7.92 3.58 11.94
C LYS A 398 7.73 2.10 12.30
N ALA A 399 8.55 1.56 13.21
CA ALA A 399 8.39 0.19 13.69
C ALA A 399 7.02 -0.02 14.38
N SER A 400 6.58 0.89 15.25
CA SER A 400 5.25 0.83 15.86
C SER A 400 4.13 0.86 14.80
N LYS A 401 4.19 1.75 13.80
CA LYS A 401 3.18 1.80 12.72
C LYS A 401 3.17 0.56 11.82
N ILE A 402 4.31 -0.10 11.63
CA ILE A 402 4.36 -1.41 10.95
C ILE A 402 3.72 -2.49 11.82
N ILE A 403 4.02 -2.56 13.13
CA ILE A 403 3.37 -3.52 14.06
C ILE A 403 1.85 -3.31 14.07
N ASP A 404 1.40 -2.08 14.22
CA ASP A 404 -0.01 -1.69 14.16
C ASP A 404 -0.69 -2.13 12.86
N SER A 405 -0.07 -1.85 11.70
CA SER A 405 -0.59 -2.24 10.39
C SER A 405 -0.67 -3.76 10.23
N MET A 406 0.37 -4.48 10.66
CA MET A 406 0.45 -5.94 10.57
C MET A 406 -0.54 -6.64 11.51
N CYS A 407 -0.66 -6.20 12.76
CA CYS A 407 -1.57 -6.83 13.74
C CYS A 407 -3.04 -6.70 13.33
N ARG A 408 -3.41 -5.65 12.57
CA ARG A 408 -4.76 -5.50 12.01
C ARG A 408 -5.10 -6.56 10.95
N LEU A 409 -4.09 -7.12 10.27
CA LEU A 409 -4.17 -8.13 9.20
C LEU A 409 -4.06 -9.59 9.69
N VAL A 410 -3.91 -9.79 10.99
CA VAL A 410 -3.81 -11.13 11.59
C VAL A 410 -5.20 -11.75 11.65
N VAL A 411 -5.33 -12.95 11.09
CA VAL A 411 -6.62 -13.66 10.99
C VAL A 411 -6.85 -14.55 12.21
N ARG A 412 -5.82 -15.30 12.63
CA ARG A 412 -5.83 -16.24 13.76
C ARG A 412 -4.89 -15.75 14.88
N PRO A 413 -5.29 -15.75 16.16
CA PRO A 413 -4.41 -15.32 17.26
C PRO A 413 -3.11 -16.13 17.39
N SER A 414 -3.19 -17.43 17.05
CA SER A 414 -2.07 -18.37 16.89
C SER A 414 -0.81 -17.74 16.30
N ASP A 415 -1.00 -16.96 15.23
CA ASP A 415 0.07 -16.55 14.34
C ASP A 415 0.97 -15.50 14.99
N VAL A 416 0.38 -14.70 15.89
CA VAL A 416 1.02 -13.61 16.65
C VAL A 416 1.55 -14.05 18.00
N MET A 417 0.90 -15.03 18.67
CA MET A 417 1.16 -15.39 20.07
C MET A 417 2.65 -15.60 20.38
N GLN A 418 3.37 -16.36 19.55
CA GLN A 418 4.81 -16.61 19.69
C GLN A 418 5.69 -15.34 19.62
N PHE A 419 5.21 -14.26 19.01
CA PHE A 419 5.92 -12.98 18.85
C PHE A 419 5.49 -11.92 19.89
N VAL A 420 4.40 -12.12 20.64
CA VAL A 420 3.96 -11.18 21.69
C VAL A 420 5.06 -10.97 22.75
N PRO A 421 5.73 -12.00 23.31
CA PRO A 421 6.80 -11.82 24.30
C PRO A 421 8.01 -11.04 23.75
N LEU A 422 8.21 -11.05 22.44
CA LEU A 422 9.29 -10.34 21.76
C LEU A 422 8.96 -8.84 21.59
N LEU A 423 7.73 -8.52 21.16
CA LEU A 423 7.34 -7.16 20.76
C LEU A 423 6.72 -6.34 21.91
N LEU A 424 5.83 -6.94 22.70
CA LEU A 424 5.03 -6.23 23.70
C LEU A 424 5.88 -5.44 24.73
N PRO A 425 6.94 -6.01 25.35
CA PRO A 425 7.75 -5.27 26.34
C PRO A 425 8.52 -4.08 25.73
N GLN A 426 8.75 -4.09 24.42
CA GLN A 426 9.45 -3.00 23.73
C GLN A 426 8.49 -1.84 23.41
N LEU A 427 7.23 -2.14 23.09
CA LEU A 427 6.17 -1.14 22.94
C LEU A 427 5.88 -0.45 24.28
N GLU A 428 5.75 -1.20 25.37
CA GLU A 428 5.60 -0.64 26.73
C GLU A 428 6.80 0.22 27.12
N THR A 429 8.02 -0.26 26.85
CA THR A 429 9.25 0.53 27.05
C THR A 429 9.27 1.83 26.23
N ALA A 430 8.66 1.86 25.04
CA ALA A 430 8.53 3.08 24.24
C ALA A 430 7.47 4.04 24.81
N ILE A 431 6.33 3.52 25.29
CA ILE A 431 5.26 4.31 25.92
C ILE A 431 5.74 4.99 27.20
N ASP A 432 6.48 4.27 28.05
CA ASP A 432 6.87 4.74 29.39
C ASP A 432 8.11 5.66 29.41
N ARG A 433 8.96 5.61 28.37
CA ARG A 433 10.29 6.28 28.38
C ARG A 433 10.51 7.35 27.33
N LEU A 434 9.62 7.49 26.34
CA LEU A 434 9.75 8.51 25.31
C LEU A 434 8.97 9.78 25.68
N ILE A 435 9.53 10.94 25.35
CA ILE A 435 8.93 12.27 25.57
C ILE A 435 8.14 12.71 24.33
N ASP A 436 8.39 12.07 23.18
CA ASP A 436 7.81 12.41 21.89
C ASP A 436 6.39 11.84 21.75
N GLU A 437 5.39 12.71 21.87
CA GLU A 437 3.97 12.38 21.98
C GLU A 437 3.47 11.55 20.79
N GLU A 438 3.95 11.85 19.58
CA GLU A 438 3.59 11.13 18.35
C GLU A 438 4.11 9.68 18.33
N VAL A 439 5.27 9.44 18.94
CA VAL A 439 5.86 8.09 19.05
C VAL A 439 5.17 7.28 20.14
N VAL A 440 4.80 7.95 21.24
CA VAL A 440 4.03 7.35 22.35
C VAL A 440 2.60 7.00 21.90
N GLU A 441 1.96 7.83 21.07
CA GLU A 441 0.65 7.55 20.47
C GLU A 441 0.71 6.33 19.54
N ALA A 442 1.61 6.33 18.55
CA ALA A 442 1.79 5.19 17.65
C ALA A 442 2.16 3.88 18.39
N ALA A 443 2.92 3.96 19.50
CA ALA A 443 3.23 2.81 20.34
C ALA A 443 2.01 2.30 21.14
N LYS A 444 1.11 3.19 21.60
CA LYS A 444 -0.16 2.80 22.24
C LYS A 444 -1.11 2.09 21.28
N GLU A 445 -1.26 2.62 20.06
CA GLU A 445 -2.06 1.99 19.00
C GLU A 445 -1.53 0.58 18.67
N ALA A 446 -0.22 0.49 18.40
CA ALA A 446 0.45 -0.78 18.13
C ALA A 446 0.30 -1.78 19.28
N ARG A 447 0.41 -1.33 20.54
CA ARG A 447 0.19 -2.19 21.72
C ARG A 447 -1.25 -2.69 21.80
N SER A 448 -2.22 -1.81 21.53
CA SER A 448 -3.64 -2.16 21.59
C SER A 448 -4.00 -3.20 20.52
N HIS A 449 -3.54 -3.01 19.28
CA HIS A 449 -3.79 -3.98 18.21
C HIS A 449 -2.97 -5.27 18.35
N LEU A 450 -1.76 -5.24 18.93
CA LEU A 450 -0.98 -6.45 19.23
C LEU A 450 -1.69 -7.32 20.28
N VAL A 451 -2.25 -6.73 21.34
CA VAL A 451 -3.00 -7.47 22.37
C VAL A 451 -4.32 -7.99 21.80
N HIS A 452 -5.08 -7.17 21.06
CA HIS A 452 -6.32 -7.58 20.43
C HIS A 452 -6.11 -8.72 19.40
N ALA A 453 -5.03 -8.65 18.60
CA ALA A 453 -4.66 -9.70 17.65
C ALA A 453 -4.22 -11.00 18.34
N ALA A 454 -3.67 -10.93 19.55
CA ALA A 454 -3.36 -12.09 20.39
C ALA A 454 -4.60 -12.65 21.14
N GLY A 455 -5.77 -12.02 20.99
CA GLY A 455 -7.01 -12.37 21.69
C GLY A 455 -7.14 -11.64 23.03
N ASP A 456 -8.27 -10.95 23.22
CA ASP A 456 -8.58 -10.19 24.46
C ASP A 456 -8.96 -11.11 25.65
N GLY A 457 -8.02 -11.93 26.11
CA GLY A 457 -7.99 -12.55 27.45
C GLY A 457 -8.99 -13.68 27.75
N GLU A 458 -10.14 -13.76 27.07
CA GLU A 458 -11.21 -14.75 27.33
C GLU A 458 -11.37 -15.79 26.20
N ALA A 459 -10.54 -15.71 25.15
CA ALA A 459 -10.49 -16.65 24.03
C ALA A 459 -9.11 -17.32 23.89
N MET A 460 -8.57 -17.84 25.01
CA MET A 460 -7.51 -18.85 24.96
C MET A 460 -8.12 -20.20 24.58
N GLU A 461 -8.39 -20.38 23.29
CA GLU A 461 -8.21 -21.69 22.68
C GLU A 461 -6.72 -22.07 22.84
N GLU A 462 -6.42 -23.35 23.09
CA GLU A 462 -5.10 -23.81 23.52
C GLU A 462 -3.98 -23.37 22.54
N ASP A 463 -2.75 -23.13 23.02
CA ASP A 463 -1.63 -22.72 22.16
C ASP A 463 -1.46 -23.74 21.02
N PRO A 464 -1.47 -23.36 19.73
CA PRO A 464 -1.30 -24.28 18.61
C PRO A 464 -0.07 -25.20 18.74
N ILE A 465 0.99 -24.73 19.39
CA ILE A 465 2.20 -25.52 19.65
C ILE A 465 1.92 -26.59 20.74
N GLU A 466 1.07 -26.29 21.71
CA GLU A 466 0.59 -27.26 22.71
C GLU A 466 -0.48 -28.20 22.13
N ILE A 467 -1.44 -27.70 21.34
CA ILE A 467 -2.40 -28.53 20.57
C ILE A 467 -1.64 -29.51 19.69
N ARG A 468 -0.66 -29.04 18.89
CA ARG A 468 0.10 -29.94 18.00
C ARG A 468 0.89 -30.98 18.79
N LYS A 469 1.50 -30.63 19.93
CA LYS A 469 2.20 -31.61 20.80
C LYS A 469 1.27 -32.63 21.45
N LYS A 470 0.08 -32.19 21.86
CA LYS A 470 -1.00 -33.01 22.42
C LYS A 470 -1.51 -34.00 21.36
N LEU A 471 -1.79 -33.51 20.15
CA LEU A 471 -2.17 -34.29 18.98
C LEU A 471 -1.07 -35.28 18.53
N GLU A 472 0.20 -34.86 18.50
CA GLU A 472 1.36 -35.73 18.23
C GLU A 472 1.44 -36.86 19.27
N ALA A 473 1.21 -36.56 20.55
CA ALA A 473 1.18 -37.55 21.62
C ALA A 473 -0.05 -38.48 21.57
N ASP A 474 -1.24 -37.96 21.26
CA ASP A 474 -2.48 -38.72 21.17
C ASP A 474 -2.44 -39.69 19.96
N ILE A 475 -1.95 -39.23 18.80
CA ILE A 475 -1.70 -40.06 17.61
C ILE A 475 -0.62 -41.11 17.90
N LEU A 476 0.51 -40.73 18.51
CA LEU A 476 1.56 -41.70 18.89
C LEU A 476 1.03 -42.77 19.84
N THR A 477 0.22 -42.38 20.82
CA THR A 477 -0.39 -43.31 21.79
C THR A 477 -1.32 -44.28 21.08
N ALA A 478 -2.21 -43.79 20.21
CA ALA A 478 -3.08 -44.64 19.39
C ALA A 478 -2.29 -45.59 18.48
N PHE A 479 -1.15 -45.14 17.93
CA PHE A 479 -0.27 -45.97 17.12
C PHE A 479 0.38 -47.10 17.93
N THR A 480 0.79 -46.83 19.17
CA THR A 480 1.41 -47.83 20.04
C THR A 480 0.41 -48.77 20.71
N ASP A 481 -0.82 -48.33 20.95
CA ASP A 481 -1.88 -49.15 21.56
C ASP A 481 -2.55 -50.10 20.54
N THR A 482 -2.44 -49.80 19.24
CA THR A 482 -2.97 -50.66 18.15
C THR A 482 -1.96 -51.66 17.58
N LEU A 483 -0.67 -51.52 17.87
CA LEU A 483 0.40 -52.37 17.32
C LEU A 483 1.14 -53.17 18.40
N ASP A 484 1.12 -54.50 18.29
CA ASP A 484 1.99 -55.37 19.08
C ASP A 484 3.44 -55.29 18.54
N ARG A 485 4.23 -54.35 19.08
CA ARG A 485 5.64 -54.09 18.68
C ARG A 485 6.47 -55.35 18.32
N PRO A 486 6.49 -56.45 19.10
CA PRO A 486 7.26 -57.66 18.75
C PRO A 486 6.84 -58.38 17.46
N THR A 487 5.63 -58.20 16.91
CA THR A 487 5.23 -58.84 15.64
C THR A 487 5.69 -58.09 14.39
N HIS A 488 6.11 -56.82 14.51
CA HIS A 488 6.47 -55.95 13.37
C HIS A 488 7.90 -55.38 13.48
N PRO A 489 8.96 -56.21 13.42
CA PRO A 489 10.35 -55.80 13.70
C PRO A 489 10.94 -54.76 12.73
N GLY A 490 10.27 -54.46 11.60
CA GLY A 490 10.65 -53.38 10.70
C GLY A 490 10.21 -51.98 11.15
N LEU A 491 9.26 -51.87 12.10
CA LEU A 491 8.80 -50.59 12.65
C LEU A 491 9.66 -50.22 13.88
N ASN A 492 10.79 -49.55 13.63
CA ASN A 492 11.61 -49.00 14.71
C ASN A 492 11.01 -47.70 15.28
N ASP A 493 11.47 -47.25 16.46
CA ASP A 493 10.94 -46.03 17.10
C ASP A 493 11.06 -44.77 16.23
N PHE A 494 12.03 -44.72 15.31
CA PHE A 494 12.18 -43.61 14.38
C PHE A 494 11.08 -43.61 13.30
N THR A 495 10.80 -44.76 12.67
CA THR A 495 9.70 -44.90 11.70
C THR A 495 8.34 -44.63 12.36
N LEU A 496 8.15 -45.05 13.61
CA LEU A 496 6.92 -44.75 14.36
C LEU A 496 6.74 -43.24 14.57
N GLN A 497 7.77 -42.52 15.04
CA GLN A 497 7.73 -41.06 15.17
C GLN A 497 7.55 -40.37 13.80
N TYR A 498 8.20 -40.87 12.76
CA TYR A 498 8.14 -40.30 11.41
C TYR A 498 6.71 -40.36 10.82
N VAL A 499 6.04 -41.51 10.91
CA VAL A 499 4.63 -41.66 10.48
C VAL A 499 3.69 -40.87 11.39
N THR A 500 4.00 -40.75 12.69
CA THR A 500 3.27 -39.88 13.62
C THR A 500 3.37 -38.40 13.23
N ASP A 501 4.57 -37.89 12.89
CA ASP A 501 4.78 -36.51 12.44
C ASP A 501 3.91 -36.23 11.19
N VAL A 502 3.88 -37.16 10.21
CA VAL A 502 3.03 -37.07 8.99
C VAL A 502 1.54 -37.08 9.30
N CYS A 503 1.08 -37.98 10.18
CA CYS A 503 -0.34 -38.05 10.58
C CYS A 503 -0.77 -36.79 11.38
N THR A 504 0.14 -36.24 12.18
CA THR A 504 -0.08 -34.98 12.92
C THR A 504 -0.24 -33.82 11.95
N GLU A 505 0.60 -33.73 10.91
CA GLU A 505 0.53 -32.68 9.90
C GLU A 505 -0.76 -32.77 9.05
N LEU A 506 -1.17 -33.99 8.68
CA LEU A 506 -2.47 -34.24 8.02
C LEU A 506 -3.67 -33.83 8.89
N ALA A 507 -3.56 -33.99 10.21
CA ALA A 507 -4.57 -33.56 11.18
C ALA A 507 -4.60 -32.03 11.33
N THR A 508 -3.44 -31.37 11.48
CA THR A 508 -3.38 -29.90 11.60
C THR A 508 -3.78 -29.17 10.32
N GLN A 509 -3.54 -29.77 9.15
CA GLN A 509 -4.03 -29.27 7.85
C GLN A 509 -5.50 -29.66 7.57
N ASN A 510 -6.14 -30.46 8.43
CA ASN A 510 -7.51 -30.95 8.27
C ASN A 510 -7.78 -31.72 6.95
N ARG A 511 -6.75 -32.37 6.38
CA ARG A 511 -6.77 -33.03 5.06
C ARG A 511 -7.39 -34.43 5.12
N GLY A 512 -8.56 -34.52 5.75
CA GLY A 512 -9.19 -35.76 6.18
C GLY A 512 -9.41 -36.80 5.08
N SER A 513 -9.59 -36.40 3.82
CA SER A 513 -9.81 -37.28 2.67
C SER A 513 -8.55 -38.03 2.19
N GLU A 514 -7.37 -37.43 2.33
CA GLU A 514 -6.11 -37.93 1.75
C GLU A 514 -5.37 -38.93 2.64
N TRP A 515 -5.78 -39.07 3.91
CA TRP A 515 -5.15 -39.94 4.92
C TRP A 515 -4.81 -41.34 4.40
N ARG A 516 -5.79 -42.04 3.80
CA ARG A 516 -5.62 -43.43 3.38
C ARG A 516 -4.63 -43.58 2.22
N SER A 517 -4.55 -42.61 1.32
CA SER A 517 -3.57 -42.59 0.23
C SER A 517 -2.14 -42.31 0.70
N ILE A 518 -1.97 -41.58 1.80
CA ILE A 518 -0.66 -41.13 2.28
C ILE A 518 -0.09 -42.05 3.36
N VAL A 519 -0.93 -42.58 4.26
CA VAL A 519 -0.48 -43.41 5.40
C VAL A 519 -0.28 -44.88 5.02
N MET A 520 -1.15 -45.46 4.18
CA MET A 520 -1.08 -46.89 3.81
C MET A 520 0.28 -47.33 3.21
N PRO A 521 0.96 -46.57 2.33
CA PRO A 521 2.27 -46.94 1.79
C PRO A 521 3.38 -47.11 2.85
N TYR A 522 3.24 -46.53 4.05
CA TYR A 522 4.17 -46.72 5.16
C TYR A 522 3.78 -47.90 6.08
N LEU A 523 2.56 -48.44 5.96
CA LEU A 523 2.05 -49.52 6.82
C LEU A 523 2.04 -50.89 6.12
N GLN A 524 1.50 -50.97 4.89
CA GLN A 524 1.35 -52.24 4.13
C GLN A 524 2.65 -53.06 4.00
N PRO A 525 3.86 -52.46 3.90
CA PRO A 525 5.09 -53.25 3.83
C PRO A 525 5.51 -53.92 5.16
N HIS A 526 4.84 -53.61 6.27
CA HIS A 526 5.14 -54.12 7.61
C HIS A 526 4.05 -55.04 8.21
N MET A 527 2.84 -55.07 7.64
CA MET A 527 1.66 -55.80 8.15
C MET A 527 0.68 -56.13 7.02
N HIS A 528 -0.31 -57.01 7.25
CA HIS A 528 -1.31 -57.32 6.23
C HIS A 528 -2.26 -56.13 5.98
N ASP A 529 -2.84 -56.05 4.77
CA ASP A 529 -3.71 -54.93 4.36
C ASP A 529 -4.86 -54.68 5.34
N SER A 530 -5.51 -55.74 5.87
CA SER A 530 -6.58 -55.62 6.87
C SER A 530 -6.15 -54.89 8.14
N ASP A 531 -4.90 -55.08 8.53
CA ASP A 531 -4.34 -54.61 9.79
C ASP A 531 -3.80 -53.19 9.59
N ALA A 532 -3.19 -52.93 8.43
CA ALA A 532 -2.82 -51.59 7.97
C ALA A 532 -4.04 -50.66 7.85
N GLU A 533 -5.17 -51.15 7.33
CA GLU A 533 -6.42 -50.38 7.29
C GLU A 533 -6.94 -50.06 8.70
N HIS A 534 -6.99 -51.05 9.60
CA HIS A 534 -7.44 -50.87 10.98
C HIS A 534 -6.57 -49.86 11.74
N VAL A 535 -5.25 -49.92 11.58
CA VAL A 535 -4.32 -48.95 12.17
C VAL A 535 -4.50 -47.56 11.54
N CYS A 536 -4.63 -47.46 10.21
CA CYS A 536 -4.87 -46.18 9.52
C CYS A 536 -6.15 -45.48 9.99
N ASP A 537 -7.26 -46.21 10.15
CA ASP A 537 -8.53 -45.64 10.64
C ASP A 537 -8.47 -45.29 12.14
N ALA A 538 -7.72 -46.04 12.96
CA ALA A 538 -7.49 -45.69 14.37
C ALA A 538 -6.67 -44.41 14.53
N LEU A 539 -5.60 -44.24 13.74
CA LEU A 539 -4.82 -42.99 13.69
C LEU A 539 -5.70 -41.82 13.23
N ARG A 540 -6.59 -42.04 12.25
CA ARG A 540 -7.53 -41.02 11.74
C ARG A 540 -8.61 -40.62 12.74
N ALA A 541 -9.03 -41.53 13.60
CA ALA A 541 -9.90 -41.24 14.74
C ALA A 541 -9.17 -40.39 15.80
N ALA A 542 -7.90 -40.68 16.11
CA ALA A 542 -7.08 -39.86 16.99
C ALA A 542 -6.79 -38.46 16.40
N GLY A 543 -6.63 -38.37 15.07
CA GLY A 543 -6.42 -37.13 14.32
C GLY A 543 -7.63 -36.19 14.19
N GLY A 544 -8.78 -36.48 14.82
CA GLY A 544 -9.95 -35.60 14.86
C GLY A 544 -11.06 -35.87 13.84
N GLY A 545 -10.87 -36.80 12.89
CA GLY A 545 -11.93 -37.31 12.02
C GLY A 545 -12.17 -36.54 10.71
N LEU A 546 -13.44 -36.43 10.29
CA LEU A 546 -13.86 -35.79 9.03
C LEU A 546 -14.15 -34.30 9.28
N GLY A 547 -13.30 -33.42 8.76
CA GLY A 547 -13.49 -31.97 8.82
C GLY A 547 -14.71 -31.46 8.05
N GLU A 548 -15.30 -30.35 8.51
CA GLU A 548 -16.43 -29.69 7.83
C GLU A 548 -15.99 -28.98 6.53
N GLU A 549 -16.23 -29.61 5.37
CA GLU A 549 -16.28 -28.87 4.11
C GLU A 549 -17.53 -27.98 4.08
N ARG A 550 -17.35 -26.67 3.87
CA ARG A 550 -18.47 -25.74 3.67
C ARG A 550 -18.91 -25.74 2.21
N GLU A 551 -20.20 -25.97 1.98
CA GLU A 551 -20.78 -26.08 0.63
C GLU A 551 -20.55 -24.81 -0.20
N LYS A 552 -19.85 -24.98 -1.34
CA LYS A 552 -19.77 -23.98 -2.41
C LYS A 552 -21.09 -23.95 -3.20
N SER A 553 -21.43 -22.82 -3.82
CA SER A 553 -22.60 -22.76 -4.71
C SER A 553 -22.47 -23.76 -5.88
N THR A 554 -23.60 -24.33 -6.28
CA THR A 554 -23.72 -25.24 -7.44
C THR A 554 -24.62 -24.68 -8.54
N ASP A 555 -24.98 -23.39 -8.46
CA ASP A 555 -25.82 -22.71 -9.46
C ASP A 555 -25.02 -22.39 -10.75
N PRO A 556 -25.36 -22.97 -11.92
CA PRO A 556 -24.63 -22.73 -13.16
C PRO A 556 -24.80 -21.30 -13.73
N ASN A 557 -25.64 -20.46 -13.11
CA ASN A 557 -25.76 -19.04 -13.45
C ASN A 557 -24.83 -18.13 -12.65
N ASP A 558 -24.12 -18.67 -11.65
CA ASP A 558 -23.05 -17.94 -10.98
C ASP A 558 -21.87 -17.73 -11.94
N VAL A 559 -21.48 -16.46 -12.05
CA VAL A 559 -20.29 -15.99 -12.77
C VAL A 559 -19.05 -16.11 -11.88
N CYS A 560 -19.24 -15.94 -10.57
CA CYS A 560 -18.22 -15.99 -9.55
C CYS A 560 -18.90 -16.25 -8.19
N ASP A 561 -18.29 -17.09 -7.35
CA ASP A 561 -18.65 -17.30 -5.94
C ASP A 561 -17.38 -17.63 -5.14
N LEU A 562 -16.77 -16.62 -4.53
CA LEU A 562 -15.50 -16.76 -3.79
C LEU A 562 -15.49 -15.93 -2.50
N ASP A 563 -14.71 -16.37 -1.51
CA ASP A 563 -14.37 -15.61 -0.31
C ASP A 563 -12.97 -15.01 -0.46
N PHE A 564 -12.80 -13.71 -0.16
CA PHE A 564 -11.53 -13.01 -0.30
C PHE A 564 -11.35 -11.92 0.76
N SER A 565 -10.10 -11.48 0.94
CA SER A 565 -9.76 -10.24 1.66
C SER A 565 -9.25 -9.19 0.68
N LEU A 566 -9.50 -7.91 0.98
CA LEU A 566 -9.06 -6.79 0.14
C LEU A 566 -8.49 -5.69 1.02
N ALA A 567 -7.36 -5.15 0.60
CA ALA A 567 -6.66 -4.08 1.31
C ALA A 567 -5.88 -3.22 0.32
N TYR A 568 -5.56 -1.99 0.71
CA TYR A 568 -4.87 -1.02 -0.14
C TYR A 568 -4.28 0.10 0.71
N GLY A 569 -3.10 0.61 0.38
CA GLY A 569 -2.48 1.70 1.16
C GLY A 569 -2.15 1.33 2.61
N GLY A 570 -2.01 0.03 2.93
CA GLY A 570 -1.88 -0.46 4.32
C GLY A 570 -3.20 -0.46 5.11
N LYS A 571 -4.34 -0.20 4.46
CA LYS A 571 -5.68 -0.18 5.06
C LYS A 571 -6.50 -1.37 4.58
N ILE A 572 -7.04 -2.15 5.51
CA ILE A 572 -8.02 -3.21 5.21
C ILE A 572 -9.34 -2.60 4.76
N LEU A 573 -9.78 -3.05 3.59
CA LEU A 573 -11.01 -2.64 2.90
C LEU A 573 -12.10 -3.71 3.11
N LEU A 574 -11.75 -4.98 2.92
CA LEU A 574 -12.57 -6.17 3.18
C LEU A 574 -11.74 -7.25 3.90
N ARG A 575 -12.36 -8.01 4.82
CA ARG A 575 -11.77 -9.17 5.51
C ARG A 575 -12.74 -10.34 5.41
N ASN A 576 -12.35 -11.41 4.70
CA ASN A 576 -13.14 -12.61 4.45
C ASN A 576 -14.59 -12.24 4.03
N ALA A 577 -14.68 -11.49 2.93
CA ALA A 577 -15.93 -11.08 2.31
C ALA A 577 -16.24 -12.02 1.13
N ARG A 578 -17.51 -12.39 0.99
CA ARG A 578 -17.98 -13.21 -0.14
C ARG A 578 -18.35 -12.33 -1.32
N LEU A 579 -17.83 -12.61 -2.51
CA LEU A 579 -18.29 -12.04 -3.77
C LEU A 579 -19.02 -13.12 -4.56
N ARG A 580 -20.36 -13.00 -4.66
CA ARG A 580 -21.20 -13.81 -5.54
C ARG A 580 -21.83 -12.93 -6.62
N LEU A 581 -21.62 -13.27 -7.89
CA LEU A 581 -22.16 -12.55 -9.05
C LEU A 581 -22.98 -13.51 -9.92
N THR A 582 -24.24 -13.18 -10.23
CA THR A 582 -25.12 -13.94 -11.13
C THR A 582 -25.26 -13.25 -12.49
N ARG A 583 -25.35 -14.04 -13.58
CA ARG A 583 -25.46 -13.50 -14.95
C ARG A 583 -26.68 -12.59 -15.11
N GLY A 584 -26.50 -11.46 -15.81
CA GLY A 584 -27.56 -10.50 -16.15
C GLY A 584 -27.99 -9.53 -15.03
N HIS A 585 -27.45 -9.66 -13.82
CA HIS A 585 -27.72 -8.74 -12.72
C HIS A 585 -26.90 -7.44 -12.82
N ARG A 586 -27.44 -6.35 -12.26
CA ARG A 586 -26.84 -5.01 -12.26
C ARG A 586 -26.65 -4.53 -10.83
N TYR A 587 -25.44 -4.67 -10.32
CA TYR A 587 -25.08 -4.43 -8.93
C TYR A 587 -24.58 -2.99 -8.70
N GLY A 588 -25.21 -2.25 -7.79
CA GLY A 588 -24.72 -0.96 -7.30
C GLY A 588 -23.77 -1.16 -6.10
N LEU A 589 -22.53 -0.71 -6.20
CA LEU A 589 -21.50 -0.88 -5.18
C LEU A 589 -21.43 0.35 -4.26
N ILE A 590 -22.04 0.25 -3.07
CA ILE A 590 -22.33 1.37 -2.18
C ILE A 590 -21.50 1.30 -0.90
N GLY A 591 -21.05 2.48 -0.45
CA GLY A 591 -20.24 2.63 0.76
C GLY A 591 -19.61 4.03 0.85
N LYS A 592 -19.16 4.39 2.05
CA LYS A 592 -18.36 5.60 2.31
C LYS A 592 -17.09 5.62 1.45
N ASN A 593 -16.47 6.78 1.25
CA ASN A 593 -15.32 6.87 0.35
C ASN A 593 -14.01 6.52 1.07
N GLY A 594 -13.09 5.88 0.34
CA GLY A 594 -11.94 5.21 0.94
C GLY A 594 -12.27 3.91 1.69
N VAL A 595 -13.45 3.28 1.46
CA VAL A 595 -13.73 1.89 1.90
C VAL A 595 -13.26 0.83 0.91
N GLY A 596 -12.91 1.20 -0.34
CA GLY A 596 -12.28 0.30 -1.30
C GLY A 596 -12.99 0.06 -2.63
N LYS A 597 -14.13 0.70 -2.91
CA LYS A 597 -14.96 0.48 -4.12
C LYS A 597 -14.16 0.38 -5.43
N THR A 598 -13.45 1.44 -5.82
CA THR A 598 -12.56 1.49 -7.00
C THR A 598 -11.42 0.46 -6.93
N THR A 599 -10.89 0.14 -5.74
CA THR A 599 -9.87 -0.91 -5.57
C THR A 599 -10.44 -2.30 -5.86
N LEU A 600 -11.65 -2.60 -5.40
CA LEU A 600 -12.33 -3.87 -5.68
C LEU A 600 -12.50 -4.05 -7.19
N MET A 601 -12.98 -3.02 -7.88
CA MET A 601 -13.15 -3.09 -9.34
C MET A 601 -11.82 -3.22 -10.09
N ARG A 602 -10.73 -2.56 -9.63
CA ARG A 602 -9.38 -2.74 -10.19
C ARG A 602 -8.88 -4.18 -10.06
N ASN A 603 -8.93 -4.75 -8.86
CA ASN A 603 -8.40 -6.10 -8.62
C ASN A 603 -9.27 -7.17 -9.32
N LEU A 604 -10.57 -6.95 -9.44
CA LEU A 604 -11.50 -7.77 -10.23
C LEU A 604 -11.27 -7.66 -11.75
N ALA A 605 -10.81 -6.49 -12.23
CA ALA A 605 -10.42 -6.28 -13.63
C ALA A 605 -9.06 -6.88 -13.97
N SER A 606 -8.11 -6.86 -13.03
CA SER A 606 -6.73 -7.33 -13.25
C SER A 606 -6.52 -8.81 -12.92
N GLY A 607 -7.58 -9.55 -12.54
CA GLY A 607 -7.46 -10.95 -12.08
C GLY A 607 -6.67 -11.11 -10.77
N ALA A 608 -6.50 -10.04 -9.98
CA ALA A 608 -5.69 -10.03 -8.76
C ALA A 608 -6.49 -10.35 -7.49
N ILE A 609 -7.62 -11.03 -7.62
CA ILE A 609 -8.36 -11.62 -6.50
C ILE A 609 -8.22 -13.14 -6.62
N GLU A 610 -7.69 -13.75 -5.57
CA GLU A 610 -7.48 -15.19 -5.47
C GLU A 610 -8.80 -15.95 -5.69
N GLY A 611 -8.75 -17.06 -6.45
CA GLY A 611 -9.93 -17.88 -6.74
C GLY A 611 -10.85 -17.36 -7.86
N LEU A 612 -10.52 -16.28 -8.56
CA LEU A 612 -11.28 -15.86 -9.75
C LEU A 612 -11.18 -16.91 -10.89
N PRO A 613 -12.27 -17.22 -11.63
CA PRO A 613 -12.21 -18.12 -12.78
C PRO A 613 -11.37 -17.54 -13.92
N GLU A 614 -10.42 -18.31 -14.46
CA GLU A 614 -9.59 -17.91 -15.63
C GLU A 614 -10.41 -17.61 -16.89
N THR A 615 -11.66 -18.12 -16.96
CA THR A 615 -12.59 -17.89 -18.07
C THR A 615 -13.36 -16.56 -17.97
N LEU A 616 -13.23 -15.82 -16.86
CA LEU A 616 -13.98 -14.61 -16.60
C LEU A 616 -13.44 -13.40 -17.38
N ARG A 617 -14.18 -12.94 -18.40
CA ARG A 617 -13.83 -11.72 -19.13
C ARG A 617 -14.50 -10.51 -18.49
N SER A 618 -13.81 -9.88 -17.54
CA SER A 618 -14.18 -8.56 -17.01
C SER A 618 -13.63 -7.45 -17.92
N VAL A 619 -14.42 -6.41 -18.17
CA VAL A 619 -13.94 -5.15 -18.77
C VAL A 619 -14.25 -4.01 -17.83
N TYR A 620 -13.22 -3.22 -17.54
CA TYR A 620 -13.28 -2.06 -16.65
C TYR A 620 -13.12 -0.78 -17.45
N VAL A 621 -14.05 0.14 -17.26
CA VAL A 621 -14.07 1.44 -17.93
C VAL A 621 -13.76 2.51 -16.90
N GLN A 622 -12.57 3.12 -17.01
CA GLN A 622 -12.19 4.28 -16.21
C GLN A 622 -12.40 5.59 -16.97
N HIS A 623 -12.59 6.65 -16.19
CA HIS A 623 -12.66 8.02 -16.68
C HIS A 623 -11.32 8.55 -17.26
N GLU A 624 -10.22 7.82 -17.05
CA GLU A 624 -8.84 8.20 -17.42
C GLU A 624 -8.21 7.25 -18.46
N ASP A 625 -8.99 6.37 -19.11
CA ASP A 625 -8.46 5.44 -20.13
C ASP A 625 -7.97 6.17 -21.39
N ILE A 626 -6.68 6.51 -21.40
CA ILE A 626 -5.98 7.10 -22.54
C ILE A 626 -5.81 6.01 -23.61
N VAL A 627 -6.80 5.90 -24.51
CA VAL A 627 -6.62 5.16 -25.77
C VAL A 627 -5.58 5.90 -26.61
N GLU A 628 -4.42 5.28 -26.82
CA GLU A 628 -3.35 5.90 -27.62
C GLU A 628 -3.84 6.25 -29.04
N SER A 629 -3.71 7.51 -29.41
CA SER A 629 -4.13 8.02 -30.72
C SER A 629 -3.14 7.57 -31.81
N GLN A 630 -3.40 6.39 -32.39
CA GLN A 630 -2.58 5.79 -33.46
C GLN A 630 -3.28 5.82 -34.83
N GLY A 631 -3.78 7.00 -35.22
CA GLY A 631 -4.47 7.25 -36.49
C GLY A 631 -5.91 7.71 -36.28
N SER A 632 -6.80 7.36 -37.20
CA SER A 632 -8.24 7.56 -37.03
C SER A 632 -8.80 6.67 -35.91
N LEU A 633 -9.95 7.06 -35.36
CA LEU A 633 -10.68 6.31 -34.34
C LEU A 633 -10.91 4.85 -34.75
N LEU A 634 -11.37 4.63 -35.99
CA LEU A 634 -11.62 3.28 -36.51
C LEU A 634 -10.32 2.46 -36.64
N GLU A 635 -9.22 3.07 -37.11
CA GLU A 635 -7.91 2.41 -37.18
C GLU A 635 -7.37 2.05 -35.79
N SER A 636 -7.49 2.94 -34.80
CA SER A 636 -7.01 2.70 -33.43
C SER A 636 -7.76 1.53 -32.80
N MET A 637 -9.10 1.47 -32.93
CA MET A 637 -9.88 0.33 -32.42
C MET A 637 -9.55 -0.99 -33.12
N CYS A 638 -9.35 -0.99 -34.45
CA CYS A 638 -8.96 -2.20 -35.18
C CYS A 638 -7.52 -2.68 -34.87
N LYS A 639 -6.67 -1.82 -34.29
CA LYS A 639 -5.30 -2.16 -33.84
C LYS A 639 -5.24 -2.58 -32.36
N ALA A 640 -6.33 -2.43 -31.60
CA ALA A 640 -6.35 -2.80 -30.18
C ALA A 640 -6.17 -4.32 -30.02
N PRO A 641 -5.20 -4.80 -29.20
CA PRO A 641 -4.88 -6.23 -29.12
C PRO A 641 -6.05 -7.07 -28.57
N GLU A 642 -6.88 -6.47 -27.72
CA GLU A 642 -8.12 -7.06 -27.19
C GLU A 642 -9.19 -7.30 -28.25
N LEU A 643 -9.17 -6.58 -29.38
CA LEU A 643 -10.21 -6.63 -30.42
C LEU A 643 -9.76 -7.37 -31.69
N ALA A 644 -8.58 -8.01 -31.65
CA ALA A 644 -7.98 -8.70 -32.80
C ALA A 644 -8.81 -9.90 -33.34
N HIS A 645 -9.83 -10.35 -32.61
CA HIS A 645 -10.80 -11.36 -33.06
C HIS A 645 -11.99 -10.78 -33.85
N GLN A 646 -12.20 -9.47 -33.86
CA GLN A 646 -13.29 -8.81 -34.58
C GLN A 646 -12.87 -8.35 -35.98
N THR A 647 -13.83 -8.29 -36.91
CA THR A 647 -13.59 -7.70 -38.24
C THR A 647 -13.77 -6.17 -38.20
N PRO A 648 -13.04 -5.39 -39.01
CA PRO A 648 -13.23 -3.93 -39.08
C PRO A 648 -14.66 -3.52 -39.40
N GLU A 649 -15.36 -4.29 -40.23
CA GLU A 649 -16.77 -4.10 -40.57
C GLU A 649 -17.70 -4.25 -39.35
N ALA A 650 -17.39 -5.18 -38.43
CA ALA A 650 -18.13 -5.33 -37.18
C ALA A 650 -17.86 -4.15 -36.23
N VAL A 651 -16.60 -3.70 -36.13
CA VAL A 651 -16.22 -2.52 -35.33
C VAL A 651 -16.93 -1.25 -35.84
N GLU A 652 -16.86 -0.97 -37.14
CA GLU A 652 -17.52 0.17 -37.77
C GLU A 652 -19.04 0.13 -37.57
N LYS A 653 -19.65 -1.04 -37.73
CA LYS A 653 -21.09 -1.22 -37.49
C LYS A 653 -21.46 -0.94 -36.03
N THR A 654 -20.79 -1.56 -35.06
CA THR A 654 -21.10 -1.37 -33.63
C THR A 654 -20.95 0.09 -33.20
N LEU A 655 -19.96 0.81 -33.72
CA LEU A 655 -19.80 2.24 -33.48
C LEU A 655 -20.94 3.06 -34.10
N THR A 656 -21.35 2.72 -35.33
CA THR A 656 -22.47 3.38 -36.02
C THR A 656 -23.79 3.15 -35.28
N ASP A 657 -24.04 1.93 -34.79
CA ASP A 657 -25.22 1.56 -33.99
C ASP A 657 -25.27 2.32 -32.63
N ILE A 658 -24.10 2.63 -32.04
CA ILE A 658 -23.96 3.48 -30.82
C ILE A 658 -24.14 4.99 -31.12
N GLY A 659 -24.13 5.37 -32.41
CA GLY A 659 -24.40 6.71 -32.92
C GLY A 659 -23.16 7.51 -33.37
N PHE A 660 -21.98 6.88 -33.50
CA PHE A 660 -20.84 7.56 -34.11
C PHE A 660 -21.11 7.86 -35.59
N THR A 661 -20.73 9.06 -36.05
CA THR A 661 -20.84 9.45 -37.47
C THR A 661 -19.55 9.18 -38.22
N GLN A 662 -19.58 8.98 -39.55
CA GLN A 662 -18.37 8.73 -40.34
C GLN A 662 -17.26 9.76 -40.08
N LYS A 663 -17.62 11.05 -39.97
CA LYS A 663 -16.70 12.15 -39.67
C LYS A 663 -16.00 12.02 -38.30
N MET A 664 -16.58 11.27 -37.36
CA MET A 664 -15.95 10.93 -36.07
C MET A 664 -15.08 9.67 -36.19
N LEU A 665 -15.49 8.68 -37.01
CA LEU A 665 -14.70 7.48 -37.30
C LEU A 665 -13.40 7.80 -38.04
N ASP A 666 -13.46 8.73 -38.99
CA ASP A 666 -12.33 9.29 -39.74
C ASP A 666 -11.46 10.26 -38.90
N GLY A 667 -11.93 10.65 -37.72
CA GLY A 667 -11.30 11.66 -36.86
C GLY A 667 -10.32 11.09 -35.83
N GLU A 668 -9.55 11.97 -35.20
CA GLU A 668 -8.67 11.62 -34.08
C GLU A 668 -9.48 11.45 -32.78
N ILE A 669 -9.10 10.47 -31.96
CA ILE A 669 -9.75 10.19 -30.66
C ILE A 669 -9.70 11.41 -29.74
N ASP A 670 -8.64 12.22 -29.82
CA ASP A 670 -8.49 13.36 -28.93
C ASP A 670 -9.52 14.47 -29.14
N ALA A 671 -10.10 14.56 -30.34
CA ALA A 671 -11.19 15.49 -30.65
C ALA A 671 -12.56 15.08 -30.06
N LEU A 672 -12.68 13.87 -29.48
CA LEU A 672 -13.89 13.43 -28.81
C LEU A 672 -14.05 14.07 -27.43
N SER A 673 -15.24 14.60 -27.13
CA SER A 673 -15.62 15.01 -25.77
C SER A 673 -15.80 13.78 -24.86
N GLY A 674 -15.75 13.99 -23.54
CA GLY A 674 -15.83 12.92 -22.53
C GLY A 674 -16.97 11.92 -22.75
N GLY A 675 -18.17 12.40 -23.07
CA GLY A 675 -19.31 11.51 -23.37
C GLY A 675 -19.15 10.64 -24.63
N TRP A 676 -18.43 11.11 -25.65
CA TRP A 676 -18.07 10.26 -26.79
C TRP A 676 -16.92 9.30 -26.46
N ARG A 677 -15.98 9.68 -25.58
CA ARG A 677 -14.95 8.75 -25.06
C ARG A 677 -15.57 7.63 -24.21
N MET A 678 -16.56 7.95 -23.35
CA MET A 678 -17.34 6.96 -22.61
C MET A 678 -18.10 5.99 -23.54
N LYS A 679 -18.77 6.52 -24.58
CA LYS A 679 -19.37 5.69 -25.64
C LYS A 679 -18.37 4.78 -26.35
N LEU A 680 -17.14 5.26 -26.58
CA LEU A 680 -16.07 4.49 -27.22
C LEU A 680 -15.61 3.32 -26.35
N ALA A 681 -15.46 3.53 -25.04
CA ALA A 681 -15.10 2.49 -24.09
C ALA A 681 -16.20 1.42 -23.95
N LEU A 682 -17.47 1.82 -23.93
CA LEU A 682 -18.61 0.90 -23.95
C LEU A 682 -18.67 0.09 -25.27
N ALA A 683 -18.35 0.71 -26.42
CA ALA A 683 -18.23 0.00 -27.70
C ALA A 683 -17.12 -1.07 -27.67
N ARG A 684 -15.95 -0.76 -27.09
CA ARG A 684 -14.85 -1.72 -26.87
C ARG A 684 -15.29 -2.88 -25.98
N ALA A 685 -16.03 -2.61 -24.90
CA ALA A 685 -16.56 -3.65 -24.01
C ALA A 685 -17.54 -4.62 -24.71
N MET A 686 -18.41 -4.11 -25.60
CA MET A 686 -19.25 -4.96 -26.46
C MET A 686 -18.40 -5.85 -27.37
N LEU A 687 -17.45 -5.26 -28.10
CA LEU A 687 -16.63 -5.94 -29.10
C LEU A 687 -15.72 -7.03 -28.48
N TYR A 688 -15.34 -6.86 -27.20
CA TYR A 688 -14.63 -7.88 -26.42
C TYR A 688 -15.52 -9.08 -26.02
N ASN A 689 -16.85 -8.93 -26.04
CA ASN A 689 -17.84 -9.88 -25.51
C ASN A 689 -17.62 -10.19 -24.01
N ALA A 690 -17.44 -9.16 -23.18
CA ALA A 690 -17.22 -9.31 -21.74
C ALA A 690 -18.42 -9.94 -21.01
N ASP A 691 -18.13 -10.78 -20.02
CA ASP A 691 -19.12 -11.43 -19.15
C ASP A 691 -19.54 -10.52 -17.96
N VAL A 692 -18.64 -9.61 -17.57
CA VAL A 692 -18.86 -8.60 -16.52
C VAL A 692 -18.35 -7.22 -16.99
N LEU A 693 -19.20 -6.21 -16.87
CA LEU A 693 -18.87 -4.80 -17.10
C LEU A 693 -18.68 -4.08 -15.76
N LEU A 694 -17.53 -3.42 -15.58
CA LEU A 694 -17.16 -2.69 -14.37
C LEU A 694 -17.10 -1.18 -14.69
N LEU A 695 -17.95 -0.37 -14.03
CA LEU A 695 -18.10 1.07 -14.33
C LEU A 695 -17.84 1.94 -13.09
N ASP A 696 -16.79 2.77 -13.12
CA ASP A 696 -16.41 3.72 -12.05
C ASP A 696 -16.85 5.15 -12.41
N GLU A 697 -17.81 5.70 -11.66
CA GLU A 697 -18.42 7.04 -11.87
C GLU A 697 -18.73 7.36 -13.34
N PRO A 698 -19.52 6.51 -14.06
CA PRO A 698 -19.69 6.64 -15.50
C PRO A 698 -20.54 7.87 -15.91
N THR A 699 -21.20 8.53 -14.96
CA THR A 699 -21.97 9.77 -15.14
C THR A 699 -21.10 11.04 -15.10
N ASN A 700 -19.84 10.96 -14.64
CA ASN A 700 -18.93 12.11 -14.65
C ASN A 700 -18.72 12.66 -16.06
N HIS A 701 -18.55 13.97 -16.17
CA HIS A 701 -18.34 14.72 -17.43
C HIS A 701 -19.41 14.52 -18.54
N LEU A 702 -20.48 13.76 -18.29
CA LEU A 702 -21.64 13.65 -19.16
C LEU A 702 -22.57 14.86 -18.99
N ASP A 703 -23.39 15.14 -20.00
CA ASP A 703 -24.58 15.98 -19.83
C ASP A 703 -25.83 15.11 -19.57
N VAL A 704 -26.93 15.75 -19.17
CA VAL A 704 -28.19 15.07 -18.80
C VAL A 704 -28.73 14.17 -19.93
N HIS A 705 -28.47 14.52 -21.19
CA HIS A 705 -28.91 13.71 -22.34
C HIS A 705 -28.02 12.47 -22.53
N ALA A 706 -26.71 12.61 -22.33
CA ALA A 706 -25.78 11.47 -22.35
C ALA A 706 -25.98 10.52 -21.17
N VAL A 707 -26.33 11.04 -19.97
CA VAL A 707 -26.71 10.21 -18.82
C VAL A 707 -27.98 9.42 -19.10
N GLN A 708 -29.04 10.04 -19.65
CA GLN A 708 -30.27 9.31 -19.99
C GLN A 708 -30.00 8.20 -21.02
N TRP A 709 -29.24 8.49 -22.08
CA TRP A 709 -28.83 7.47 -23.06
C TRP A 709 -28.08 6.30 -22.40
N LEU A 710 -27.26 6.57 -21.39
CA LEU A 710 -26.54 5.53 -20.66
C LEU A 710 -27.47 4.67 -19.78
N VAL A 711 -28.47 5.27 -19.12
CA VAL A 711 -29.52 4.54 -18.39
C VAL A 711 -30.30 3.62 -19.32
N ASP A 712 -30.76 4.16 -20.45
CA ASP A 712 -31.53 3.41 -21.45
C ASP A 712 -30.69 2.24 -22.02
N TYR A 713 -29.40 2.48 -22.27
CA TYR A 713 -28.46 1.47 -22.73
C TYR A 713 -28.21 0.37 -21.70
N LEU A 714 -27.84 0.69 -20.46
CA LEU A 714 -27.50 -0.32 -19.44
C LEU A 714 -28.71 -1.19 -19.07
N ASN A 715 -29.93 -0.64 -19.15
CA ASN A 715 -31.15 -1.43 -18.95
C ASN A 715 -31.53 -2.35 -20.12
N SER A 716 -30.92 -2.18 -21.30
CA SER A 716 -31.06 -3.10 -22.44
C SER A 716 -30.15 -4.34 -22.36
N LEU A 717 -29.23 -4.37 -21.40
CA LEU A 717 -28.30 -5.48 -21.18
C LEU A 717 -28.94 -6.55 -20.28
N GLU A 718 -29.60 -7.53 -20.90
CA GLU A 718 -30.25 -8.64 -20.19
C GLU A 718 -29.30 -9.80 -19.83
N THR A 719 -28.25 -10.03 -20.63
CA THR A 719 -27.34 -11.19 -20.48
C THR A 719 -26.01 -10.86 -19.82
N MET A 720 -25.62 -9.59 -19.81
CA MET A 720 -24.34 -9.10 -19.29
C MET A 720 -24.46 -8.71 -17.83
N THR A 721 -23.50 -9.11 -17.01
CA THR A 721 -23.45 -8.69 -15.60
C THR A 721 -22.83 -7.30 -15.51
N VAL A 722 -23.36 -6.40 -14.68
CA VAL A 722 -22.79 -5.06 -14.47
C VAL A 722 -22.50 -4.84 -12.98
N LEU A 723 -21.30 -4.35 -12.64
CA LEU A 723 -20.97 -3.81 -11.32
C LEU A 723 -20.64 -2.32 -11.47
N LEU A 724 -21.33 -1.49 -10.68
CA LEU A 724 -21.39 -0.06 -10.92
C LEU A 724 -21.12 0.73 -9.64
N VAL A 725 -20.16 1.65 -9.69
CA VAL A 725 -19.94 2.67 -8.66
C VAL A 725 -20.45 3.99 -9.20
N SER A 726 -21.38 4.64 -8.48
CA SER A 726 -21.69 6.06 -8.74
C SER A 726 -22.06 6.83 -7.47
N HIS A 727 -21.85 8.14 -7.51
CA HIS A 727 -22.39 9.13 -6.58
C HIS A 727 -23.78 9.66 -6.96
N ASP A 728 -24.26 9.42 -8.18
CA ASP A 728 -25.61 9.79 -8.61
C ASP A 728 -26.63 8.74 -8.13
N THR A 729 -27.42 9.11 -7.12
CA THR A 729 -28.47 8.26 -6.56
C THR A 729 -29.61 7.99 -7.53
N GLY A 730 -29.95 8.94 -8.41
CA GLY A 730 -30.97 8.77 -9.44
C GLY A 730 -30.51 7.82 -10.55
N PHE A 731 -29.24 7.88 -10.91
CA PHE A 731 -28.64 6.90 -11.84
C PHE A 731 -28.61 5.48 -11.24
N LEU A 732 -28.22 5.34 -9.96
CA LEU A 732 -28.23 4.05 -9.26
C LEU A 732 -29.64 3.43 -9.20
N ASP A 733 -30.65 4.19 -8.76
CA ASP A 733 -32.04 3.72 -8.66
C ASP A 733 -32.66 3.34 -10.02
N ASN A 734 -32.22 3.96 -11.12
CA ASN A 734 -32.74 3.70 -12.46
C ASN A 734 -32.04 2.53 -13.19
N VAL A 735 -30.91 2.01 -12.69
CA VAL A 735 -30.10 0.98 -13.39
C VAL A 735 -29.88 -0.29 -12.56
N CYS A 736 -29.66 -0.16 -11.25
CA CYS A 736 -29.24 -1.27 -10.40
C CYS A 736 -30.43 -2.12 -9.93
N THR A 737 -30.32 -3.43 -10.09
CA THR A 737 -31.29 -4.41 -9.57
C THR A 737 -31.02 -4.74 -8.10
N ASP A 738 -29.75 -4.77 -7.72
CA ASP A 738 -29.24 -5.22 -6.43
C ASP A 738 -28.17 -4.26 -5.90
N ILE A 739 -28.00 -4.15 -4.58
CA ILE A 739 -26.97 -3.31 -3.94
C ILE A 739 -25.97 -4.18 -3.17
N PHE A 740 -24.68 -3.97 -3.41
CA PHE A 740 -23.63 -4.40 -2.49
C PHE A 740 -23.30 -3.25 -1.53
N HIS A 741 -23.44 -3.48 -0.23
CA HIS A 741 -23.08 -2.50 0.80
C HIS A 741 -21.79 -2.90 1.55
N TYR A 742 -20.92 -1.93 1.78
CA TYR A 742 -19.70 -2.09 2.60
C TYR A 742 -20.01 -1.92 4.09
N GLU A 743 -20.06 -3.03 4.83
CA GLU A 743 -20.38 -3.04 6.27
C GLU A 743 -19.25 -3.67 7.08
N SER A 744 -18.67 -2.94 8.03
CA SER A 744 -17.69 -3.48 9.00
C SER A 744 -16.51 -4.25 8.37
N LYS A 745 -16.03 -3.81 7.20
CA LYS A 745 -15.03 -4.49 6.33
C LYS A 745 -15.53 -5.83 5.77
N LYS A 746 -16.81 -5.97 5.49
CA LYS A 746 -17.41 -7.04 4.70
C LYS A 746 -18.26 -6.46 3.57
N LEU A 747 -18.51 -7.30 2.57
CA LEU A 747 -19.41 -7.01 1.47
C LEU A 747 -20.73 -7.75 1.75
N VAL A 748 -21.85 -7.02 1.77
CA VAL A 748 -23.18 -7.58 2.04
C VAL A 748 -24.08 -7.31 0.82
N LEU A 749 -24.74 -8.35 0.31
CA LEU A 749 -25.64 -8.26 -0.84
C LEU A 749 -27.09 -8.05 -0.40
N TYR A 750 -27.70 -6.97 -0.88
CA TYR A 750 -29.10 -6.60 -0.71
C TYR A 750 -29.81 -6.68 -2.07
N PRO A 751 -30.64 -7.70 -2.33
CA PRO A 751 -31.29 -7.88 -3.63
C PRO A 751 -32.50 -6.93 -3.81
N MET A 752 -32.21 -5.63 -3.95
CA MET A 752 -33.16 -4.54 -4.08
C MET A 752 -32.49 -3.25 -4.59
N THR A 753 -33.29 -2.27 -5.02
CA THR A 753 -32.83 -0.93 -5.42
C THR A 753 -32.40 -0.06 -4.23
N LEU A 754 -31.60 0.98 -4.49
CA LEU A 754 -31.09 1.93 -3.49
C LEU A 754 -32.21 2.54 -2.63
N SER A 755 -33.30 3.01 -3.24
CA SER A 755 -34.46 3.58 -2.51
C SER A 755 -34.99 2.62 -1.43
N LYS A 756 -35.17 1.34 -1.77
CA LYS A 756 -35.66 0.31 -0.84
C LYS A 756 -34.64 -0.04 0.23
N PHE A 757 -33.36 -0.06 -0.12
CA PHE A 757 -32.27 -0.25 0.82
C PHE A 757 -32.24 0.87 1.88
N VAL A 758 -32.47 2.13 1.49
CA VAL A 758 -32.50 3.29 2.41
C VAL A 758 -33.76 3.36 3.28
N ASP A 759 -34.87 2.73 2.87
CA ASP A 759 -36.05 2.51 3.73
C ASP A 759 -35.75 1.51 4.87
N ILE A 760 -34.89 0.51 4.62
CA ILE A 760 -34.48 -0.50 5.61
C ILE A 760 -33.34 0.02 6.50
N HIS A 761 -32.36 0.69 5.90
CA HIS A 761 -31.18 1.26 6.55
C HIS A 761 -31.28 2.79 6.62
N PRO A 762 -31.99 3.37 7.63
CA PRO A 762 -32.18 4.82 7.73
C PRO A 762 -30.87 5.60 7.90
N GLU A 763 -29.80 4.98 8.41
CA GLU A 763 -28.45 5.54 8.43
C GLU A 763 -27.89 5.81 7.03
N ALA A 764 -28.36 5.12 5.99
CA ALA A 764 -27.97 5.32 4.60
C ALA A 764 -28.63 6.56 3.94
N LYS A 765 -29.52 7.29 4.64
CA LYS A 765 -30.15 8.52 4.12
C LYS A 765 -29.16 9.64 3.77
N HIS A 766 -27.94 9.58 4.31
CA HIS A 766 -26.83 10.46 3.92
C HIS A 766 -26.39 10.31 2.45
N TYR A 767 -26.82 9.27 1.72
CA TYR A 767 -26.61 9.19 0.27
C TYR A 767 -27.52 10.16 -0.51
N TYR A 768 -28.69 10.54 0.02
CA TYR A 768 -29.61 11.50 -0.61
C TYR A 768 -29.52 12.92 -0.04
N GLU A 769 -29.17 13.11 1.25
CA GLU A 769 -29.09 14.45 1.84
C GLU A 769 -27.69 15.08 1.76
N LEU A 770 -27.59 16.33 1.29
CA LEU A 770 -26.37 17.15 1.26
C LEU A 770 -25.92 17.68 2.66
N LYS A 771 -26.24 16.97 3.74
CA LYS A 771 -25.83 17.34 5.12
C LYS A 771 -24.44 16.76 5.45
N SER A 772 -23.70 17.49 6.27
CA SER A 772 -22.35 17.13 6.68
C SER A 772 -22.35 15.85 7.54
N SER A 773 -21.67 14.82 7.03
CA SER A 773 -20.98 13.84 7.89
C SER A 773 -19.84 14.51 8.67
N ASP A 774 -19.08 13.76 9.48
CA ASP A 774 -18.10 14.22 10.48
C ASP A 774 -16.93 15.12 10.01
N MET A 775 -16.94 15.59 8.76
CA MET A 775 -15.87 16.33 8.09
C MET A 775 -16.33 17.76 7.75
N ILE A 776 -15.54 18.76 8.15
CA ILE A 776 -15.82 20.19 7.97
C ILE A 776 -14.63 20.83 7.23
N PHE A 777 -14.87 21.78 6.31
CA PHE A 777 -13.82 22.58 5.66
C PHE A 777 -13.82 24.03 6.18
N ASN A 778 -12.74 24.43 6.83
CA ASN A 778 -12.58 25.77 7.39
C ASN A 778 -11.92 26.71 6.36
N LEU A 779 -12.72 27.28 5.47
CA LEU A 779 -12.21 28.24 4.47
C LEU A 779 -11.69 29.53 5.15
N PRO A 780 -10.40 29.89 5.02
CA PRO A 780 -9.83 31.02 5.74
C PRO A 780 -10.37 32.37 5.24
N GLU A 781 -10.62 33.30 6.18
CA GLU A 781 -11.20 34.60 5.87
C GLU A 781 -10.35 35.43 4.87
N PRO A 782 -10.99 36.16 3.94
CA PRO A 782 -10.31 37.08 3.04
C PRO A 782 -9.65 38.25 3.79
N GLY A 783 -8.61 38.81 3.18
CA GLY A 783 -8.02 40.07 3.65
C GLY A 783 -9.00 41.26 3.55
N ARG A 784 -8.74 42.33 4.29
CA ARG A 784 -9.51 43.58 4.14
C ARG A 784 -9.02 44.36 2.92
N LEU A 785 -9.90 44.52 1.92
CA LEU A 785 -9.62 45.36 0.75
C LEU A 785 -9.67 46.85 1.12
N GLU A 786 -8.56 47.54 0.90
CA GLU A 786 -8.42 48.95 1.28
C GLU A 786 -9.37 49.86 0.47
N GLY A 787 -10.21 50.64 1.16
CA GLY A 787 -11.22 51.50 0.52
C GLY A 787 -12.53 50.79 0.13
N ILE A 788 -12.64 49.48 0.34
CA ILE A 788 -13.86 48.70 0.14
C ILE A 788 -14.47 48.38 1.52
N ASN A 789 -15.40 49.25 1.94
CA ASN A 789 -16.04 49.19 3.27
C ASN A 789 -17.36 48.37 3.28
N SER A 790 -17.73 47.73 2.17
CA SER A 790 -18.96 46.93 2.03
C SER A 790 -18.74 45.80 1.04
N MET A 791 -19.26 44.60 1.37
CA MET A 791 -19.10 43.41 0.53
C MET A 791 -19.78 43.52 -0.83
N THR A 792 -20.81 44.37 -0.96
CA THR A 792 -21.54 44.63 -2.21
C THR A 792 -20.87 45.66 -3.12
N ARG A 793 -19.71 46.23 -2.73
CA ARG A 793 -18.95 47.12 -3.63
C ARG A 793 -18.22 46.27 -4.68
N ARG A 794 -18.31 46.69 -5.95
CA ARG A 794 -17.66 46.03 -7.09
C ARG A 794 -16.14 46.02 -6.91
N ILE A 795 -15.53 44.84 -7.15
CA ILE A 795 -14.09 44.58 -7.00
C ILE A 795 -13.44 44.11 -8.32
N LEU A 796 -14.25 43.60 -9.24
CA LEU A 796 -13.88 43.28 -10.62
C LEU A 796 -15.06 43.64 -11.54
N THR A 797 -14.78 44.13 -12.74
CA THR A 797 -15.76 44.43 -13.78
C THR A 797 -15.16 44.15 -15.15
N LEU A 798 -15.94 43.48 -15.99
CA LEU A 798 -15.70 43.26 -17.41
C LEU A 798 -16.87 43.94 -18.14
N ASP A 799 -16.60 44.84 -19.08
CA ASP A 799 -17.62 45.55 -19.86
C ASP A 799 -17.39 45.33 -21.37
N ASN A 800 -18.44 44.89 -22.06
CA ASN A 800 -18.53 44.67 -23.52
C ASN A 800 -17.37 43.84 -24.12
N ALA A 801 -16.97 42.76 -23.43
CA ALA A 801 -15.78 42.01 -23.78
C ALA A 801 -15.99 40.94 -24.87
N THR A 802 -15.09 40.90 -25.84
CA THR A 802 -15.04 39.90 -26.93
C THR A 802 -13.66 39.26 -26.98
N PHE A 803 -13.58 37.96 -27.26
CA PHE A 803 -12.31 37.22 -27.33
C PHE A 803 -12.33 36.08 -28.36
N THR A 804 -11.20 35.93 -29.07
CA THR A 804 -10.97 34.99 -30.16
C THR A 804 -9.64 34.28 -30.00
N TYR A 805 -9.64 32.95 -29.89
CA TYR A 805 -8.38 32.19 -29.89
C TYR A 805 -7.63 32.32 -31.23
N PRO A 806 -6.29 32.43 -31.23
CA PRO A 806 -5.50 32.50 -32.45
C PRO A 806 -5.80 31.35 -33.42
N GLY A 807 -6.14 31.67 -34.66
CA GLY A 807 -6.51 30.70 -35.70
C GLY A 807 -7.98 30.25 -35.69
N ALA A 808 -8.79 30.64 -34.70
CA ALA A 808 -10.22 30.34 -34.69
C ALA A 808 -10.98 31.17 -35.74
N SER A 809 -11.94 30.54 -36.43
CA SER A 809 -12.79 31.20 -37.44
C SER A 809 -13.99 31.97 -36.86
N LYS A 810 -14.20 31.90 -35.54
CA LYS A 810 -15.25 32.62 -34.80
C LYS A 810 -14.75 32.99 -33.39
N PRO A 811 -15.14 34.16 -32.85
CA PRO A 811 -14.91 34.52 -31.44
C PRO A 811 -15.65 33.56 -30.50
N GLN A 812 -14.97 33.12 -29.44
CA GLN A 812 -15.52 32.24 -28.41
C GLN A 812 -16.40 32.98 -27.41
N LEU A 813 -16.19 34.28 -27.23
CA LEU A 813 -17.02 35.16 -26.39
C LEU A 813 -17.28 36.48 -27.11
N ASN A 814 -18.49 37.00 -27.00
CA ASN A 814 -18.99 38.18 -27.71
C ASN A 814 -19.79 39.08 -26.77
N ASP A 815 -19.40 40.35 -26.66
CA ASP A 815 -20.09 41.42 -25.92
C ASP A 815 -20.47 41.05 -24.45
N VAL A 816 -19.57 40.32 -23.77
CA VAL A 816 -19.81 39.81 -22.41
C VAL A 816 -19.52 40.91 -21.38
N SER A 817 -20.53 41.19 -20.54
CA SER A 817 -20.43 42.15 -19.45
C SER A 817 -20.76 41.51 -18.10
N VAL A 818 -19.82 41.53 -17.14
CA VAL A 818 -20.01 40.98 -15.77
C VAL A 818 -19.43 41.90 -14.69
N LYS A 819 -20.03 41.87 -13.50
CA LYS A 819 -19.57 42.62 -12.31
C LYS A 819 -19.54 41.69 -11.10
N LEU A 820 -18.45 41.74 -10.33
CA LEU A 820 -18.25 40.89 -9.15
C LEU A 820 -17.96 41.73 -7.90
N CYS A 821 -18.40 41.22 -6.76
CA CYS A 821 -18.20 41.79 -5.42
C CYS A 821 -17.84 40.67 -4.42
N LEU A 822 -17.56 41.01 -3.16
CA LEU A 822 -17.25 40.01 -2.12
C LEU A 822 -18.50 39.20 -1.70
N ALA A 823 -19.71 39.72 -1.95
CA ALA A 823 -20.96 38.99 -1.74
C ALA A 823 -21.38 38.09 -2.92
N SER A 824 -20.67 38.11 -4.05
CA SER A 824 -21.07 37.34 -5.24
C SER A 824 -21.08 35.83 -4.97
N ARG A 825 -22.13 35.17 -5.47
CA ARG A 825 -22.35 33.71 -5.44
C ARG A 825 -22.92 33.28 -6.80
N VAL A 826 -22.01 32.97 -7.72
CA VAL A 826 -22.29 32.85 -9.17
C VAL A 826 -22.10 31.42 -9.66
N ALA A 827 -23.12 30.83 -10.27
CA ALA A 827 -23.05 29.55 -10.96
C ALA A 827 -22.97 29.76 -12.48
N VAL A 828 -21.91 29.28 -13.13
CA VAL A 828 -21.70 29.39 -14.58
C VAL A 828 -22.16 28.09 -15.25
N ILE A 829 -23.20 28.19 -16.07
CA ILE A 829 -23.97 27.08 -16.62
C ILE A 829 -23.96 27.17 -18.16
N GLY A 830 -23.98 26.02 -18.84
CA GLY A 830 -24.02 25.96 -20.30
C GLY A 830 -23.39 24.69 -20.85
N ALA A 831 -23.66 24.42 -22.12
CA ALA A 831 -23.14 23.25 -22.83
C ALA A 831 -21.61 23.23 -22.91
N ASN A 832 -21.03 22.04 -23.04
CA ASN A 832 -19.58 21.89 -23.20
C ASN A 832 -19.13 22.52 -24.52
N GLY A 833 -18.04 23.30 -24.47
CA GLY A 833 -17.57 24.12 -25.59
C GLY A 833 -18.27 25.48 -25.78
N ALA A 834 -19.29 25.85 -24.99
CA ALA A 834 -20.05 27.09 -25.18
C ALA A 834 -19.30 28.40 -24.84
N GLY A 835 -18.15 28.31 -24.16
CA GLY A 835 -17.31 29.46 -23.74
C GLY A 835 -17.03 29.56 -22.23
N LYS A 836 -17.63 28.68 -21.39
CA LYS A 836 -17.54 28.71 -19.91
C LYS A 836 -16.13 28.96 -19.37
N SER A 837 -15.17 28.08 -19.66
CA SER A 837 -13.80 28.19 -19.14
C SER A 837 -13.02 29.37 -19.76
N THR A 838 -13.38 29.82 -20.96
CA THR A 838 -12.80 31.03 -21.58
C THR A 838 -13.17 32.29 -20.79
N LEU A 839 -14.42 32.37 -20.31
CA LEU A 839 -14.89 33.49 -19.48
C LEU A 839 -14.15 33.51 -18.13
N ILE A 840 -13.92 32.35 -17.53
CA ILE A 840 -13.11 32.24 -16.30
C ILE A 840 -11.66 32.65 -16.54
N LYS A 841 -11.02 32.21 -17.63
CA LYS A 841 -9.64 32.60 -17.97
C LYS A 841 -9.47 34.11 -18.14
N MET A 842 -10.48 34.80 -18.67
CA MET A 842 -10.49 36.27 -18.72
C MET A 842 -10.66 36.92 -17.33
N ILE A 843 -11.47 36.34 -16.43
CA ILE A 843 -11.65 36.83 -15.05
C ILE A 843 -10.39 36.61 -14.19
N VAL A 844 -9.68 35.50 -14.41
CA VAL A 844 -8.40 35.15 -13.74
C VAL A 844 -7.22 35.95 -14.32
N GLN A 845 -7.37 36.52 -15.52
CA GLN A 845 -6.34 37.20 -16.33
C GLN A 845 -5.29 36.28 -16.98
N GLU A 846 -5.65 35.03 -17.30
CA GLU A 846 -4.87 34.20 -18.23
C GLU A 846 -4.94 34.72 -19.69
N THR A 847 -6.05 35.37 -20.06
CA THR A 847 -6.31 35.88 -21.42
C THR A 847 -6.90 37.28 -21.36
N SER A 848 -6.30 38.24 -22.07
CA SER A 848 -6.87 39.58 -22.28
C SER A 848 -8.02 39.57 -23.30
N PRO A 849 -9.05 40.42 -23.15
CA PRO A 849 -10.04 40.64 -24.21
C PRO A 849 -9.41 41.26 -25.47
N ASP A 850 -9.94 40.92 -26.65
CA ASP A 850 -9.58 41.56 -27.93
C ASP A 850 -10.19 42.97 -28.01
N THR A 851 -11.43 43.10 -27.53
CA THR A 851 -12.18 44.36 -27.41
C THR A 851 -13.03 44.35 -26.13
N GLY A 852 -13.39 45.52 -25.63
CA GLY A 852 -14.04 45.72 -24.32
C GLY A 852 -13.05 46.22 -23.27
N THR A 853 -13.47 46.32 -22.02
CA THR A 853 -12.61 46.76 -20.90
C THR A 853 -12.68 45.81 -19.72
N PHE A 854 -11.52 45.58 -19.10
CA PHE A 854 -11.37 44.82 -17.86
C PHE A 854 -10.84 45.76 -16.75
N TRP A 855 -11.47 45.70 -15.58
CA TRP A 855 -11.04 46.43 -14.39
C TRP A 855 -11.08 45.53 -13.17
N LYS A 856 -10.00 45.54 -12.38
CA LYS A 856 -9.85 44.77 -11.14
C LYS A 856 -9.19 45.66 -10.09
N HIS A 857 -9.70 45.61 -8.87
CA HIS A 857 -9.11 46.36 -7.77
C HIS A 857 -7.75 45.76 -7.37
N HIS A 858 -6.69 46.58 -7.35
CA HIS A 858 -5.28 46.17 -7.23
C HIS A 858 -4.94 45.20 -6.06
N ALA A 859 -5.69 45.26 -4.95
CA ALA A 859 -5.49 44.36 -3.80
C ALA A 859 -6.27 43.02 -3.89
N VAL A 860 -7.06 42.79 -4.94
CA VAL A 860 -7.87 41.57 -5.11
C VAL A 860 -7.00 40.38 -5.51
N ARG A 861 -7.04 39.37 -4.65
CA ARG A 861 -6.46 38.04 -4.87
C ARG A 861 -7.57 37.10 -5.36
N VAL A 862 -7.33 36.42 -6.47
CA VAL A 862 -8.24 35.41 -7.03
C VAL A 862 -7.56 34.06 -6.85
N ALA A 863 -8.25 33.11 -6.21
CA ALA A 863 -7.87 31.71 -6.24
C ALA A 863 -8.67 31.02 -7.34
N TYR A 864 -7.98 30.25 -8.19
CA TYR A 864 -8.59 29.47 -9.25
C TYR A 864 -8.20 28.01 -9.06
N VAL A 865 -9.21 27.15 -8.94
CA VAL A 865 -9.08 25.70 -8.94
C VAL A 865 -9.61 25.24 -10.30
N ALA A 866 -8.70 24.87 -11.19
CA ALA A 866 -9.00 24.46 -12.55
C ALA A 866 -9.23 22.96 -12.63
N GLN A 867 -10.03 22.51 -13.61
CA GLN A 867 -10.25 21.07 -13.87
C GLN A 867 -8.92 20.29 -14.07
N HIS A 868 -7.89 20.94 -14.61
CA HIS A 868 -6.56 20.36 -14.86
C HIS A 868 -5.48 20.73 -13.83
N SER A 869 -5.83 21.27 -12.65
CA SER A 869 -4.83 21.65 -11.62
C SER A 869 -3.96 20.49 -11.12
N PHE A 870 -4.35 19.23 -11.38
CA PHE A 870 -3.55 18.05 -11.08
C PHE A 870 -2.16 18.06 -11.75
N HIS A 871 -1.99 18.65 -12.94
CA HIS A 871 -0.72 18.67 -13.67
C HIS A 871 0.44 19.38 -12.95
N HIS A 872 0.16 20.23 -11.95
CA HIS A 872 1.22 20.79 -11.10
C HIS A 872 1.56 19.85 -9.93
N VAL A 873 0.56 19.19 -9.35
CA VAL A 873 0.73 18.19 -8.29
C VAL A 873 1.43 16.92 -8.80
N GLU A 874 1.20 16.54 -10.07
CA GLU A 874 1.83 15.43 -10.79
C GLU A 874 3.35 15.61 -11.01
N LYS A 875 3.86 16.85 -11.00
CA LYS A 875 5.30 17.12 -11.03
C LYS A 875 5.99 16.88 -9.68
N HIS A 876 5.21 16.72 -8.61
CA HIS A 876 5.67 16.63 -7.22
C HIS A 876 5.23 15.32 -6.52
N LEU A 877 4.88 14.27 -7.26
CA LEU A 877 4.41 12.98 -6.71
C LEU A 877 5.36 12.35 -5.66
N ASP A 878 6.67 12.58 -5.77
CA ASP A 878 7.66 12.04 -4.83
C ASP A 878 7.87 12.89 -3.56
N SER A 879 7.31 14.10 -3.49
CA SER A 879 7.34 14.97 -2.31
C SER A 879 6.15 14.73 -1.39
N SER A 880 6.26 15.20 -0.14
CA SER A 880 5.11 15.32 0.77
C SER A 880 4.25 16.56 0.47
N PRO A 881 2.98 16.60 0.87
CA PRO A 881 2.15 17.80 0.82
C PRO A 881 2.77 19.02 1.52
N VAL A 882 3.42 18.84 2.67
CA VAL A 882 4.15 19.93 3.34
C VAL A 882 5.31 20.45 2.49
N GLU A 883 6.10 19.56 1.87
CA GLU A 883 7.18 19.95 0.96
C GLU A 883 6.65 20.69 -0.28
N TYR A 884 5.49 20.27 -0.82
CA TYR A 884 4.84 20.98 -1.94
C TYR A 884 4.43 22.41 -1.56
N PHE A 885 3.87 22.64 -0.35
CA PHE A 885 3.61 24.00 0.14
C PHE A 885 4.91 24.80 0.31
N GLN A 886 5.96 24.20 0.88
CA GLN A 886 7.27 24.85 1.03
C GLN A 886 7.92 25.17 -0.31
N TRP A 887 7.75 24.32 -1.32
CA TRP A 887 8.19 24.57 -2.69
C TRP A 887 7.37 25.68 -3.36
N ARG A 888 6.03 25.65 -3.24
CA ARG A 888 5.11 26.56 -3.93
C ARG A 888 5.20 28.00 -3.42
N PHE A 889 5.29 28.17 -2.09
CA PHE A 889 5.27 29.48 -1.44
C PHE A 889 6.66 29.93 -0.92
N GLY A 890 7.65 29.04 -0.85
CA GLY A 890 9.04 29.35 -0.50
C GLY A 890 9.89 29.88 -1.65
N GLY A 891 9.28 30.54 -2.63
CA GLY A 891 9.99 31.23 -3.71
C GLY A 891 10.76 32.47 -3.22
N GLU A 892 11.74 32.93 -3.99
CA GLU A 892 12.33 34.25 -3.75
C GLU A 892 11.22 35.31 -3.79
N ASN A 893 11.18 36.17 -2.76
CA ASN A 893 10.14 37.17 -2.51
C ASN A 893 8.76 36.63 -2.06
N GLY A 894 8.60 35.34 -1.74
CA GLY A 894 7.37 34.79 -1.13
C GLY A 894 6.12 34.82 -2.01
N ILE A 895 6.31 34.83 -3.33
CA ILE A 895 5.23 34.79 -4.33
C ILE A 895 4.91 33.33 -4.65
N ASP A 896 3.62 33.02 -4.83
CA ASP A 896 3.15 31.72 -5.30
C ASP A 896 3.69 31.42 -6.70
N ARG A 897 4.53 30.38 -6.79
CA ARG A 897 5.18 29.98 -8.06
C ARG A 897 4.17 29.62 -9.15
N GLU A 898 3.03 29.03 -8.80
CA GLU A 898 2.03 28.62 -9.79
C GLU A 898 1.44 29.85 -10.51
N LEU A 899 1.12 30.91 -9.77
CA LEU A 899 0.65 32.17 -10.35
C LEU A 899 1.73 32.86 -11.22
N GLY A 900 3.00 32.69 -10.88
CA GLY A 900 4.14 33.22 -11.66
C GLY A 900 4.38 32.52 -13.00
N ASP A 901 3.99 31.25 -13.13
CA ASP A 901 4.07 30.50 -14.39
C ASP A 901 2.85 30.72 -15.29
N HIS A 902 1.65 30.89 -14.71
CA HIS A 902 0.42 31.20 -15.45
C HIS A 902 0.42 32.64 -15.96
N VAL A 903 0.66 33.63 -15.08
CA VAL A 903 0.86 35.02 -15.48
C VAL A 903 2.23 35.10 -16.12
N ASN A 904 2.27 34.95 -17.45
CA ASN A 904 3.50 35.04 -18.22
C ASN A 904 3.99 36.48 -18.28
N LEU A 905 4.62 36.90 -17.17
CA LEU A 905 5.68 37.91 -17.07
C LEU A 905 6.96 37.46 -17.81
N LYS A 906 6.79 36.70 -18.91
CA LYS A 906 7.66 36.76 -20.07
C LYS A 906 7.53 38.16 -20.66
N GLN A 907 8.16 39.12 -19.98
CA GLN A 907 8.52 40.41 -20.55
C GLN A 907 9.01 40.14 -21.97
N THR A 908 8.41 40.81 -22.96
CA THR A 908 8.91 40.71 -24.33
C THR A 908 10.41 41.06 -24.34
N GLU A 909 11.17 40.55 -25.31
CA GLU A 909 12.59 40.94 -25.39
C GLU A 909 12.75 42.46 -25.56
N GLU A 910 11.71 43.15 -26.05
CA GLU A 910 11.60 44.61 -26.07
C GLU A 910 11.47 45.21 -24.66
N GLU A 911 10.55 44.72 -23.82
CA GLU A 911 10.45 45.13 -22.40
C GLU A 911 11.75 44.86 -21.61
N LYS A 912 12.36 43.68 -21.80
CA LYS A 912 13.68 43.35 -21.21
C LYS A 912 14.81 44.26 -21.72
N ASN A 913 14.62 44.94 -22.84
CA ASN A 913 15.55 45.96 -23.36
C ASN A 913 15.30 47.36 -22.79
N LEU A 914 14.12 47.62 -22.21
CA LEU A 914 13.77 48.89 -21.56
C LEU A 914 14.17 48.96 -20.09
N VAL A 915 14.29 47.81 -19.41
CA VAL A 915 14.73 47.69 -18.01
C VAL A 915 16.26 47.57 -17.91
N GLY A 916 16.87 48.22 -16.92
CA GLY A 916 18.21 47.88 -16.44
C GLY A 916 19.44 48.29 -17.26
N LYS A 917 19.32 48.69 -18.53
CA LYS A 917 20.47 48.72 -19.49
C LYS A 917 21.21 50.05 -19.64
N LYS A 918 20.61 51.19 -19.29
CA LYS A 918 21.21 52.55 -19.41
C LYS A 918 21.02 53.34 -18.13
N GLN A 919 22.01 54.17 -17.77
CA GLN A 919 21.95 55.01 -16.58
C GLN A 919 20.71 55.93 -16.63
N GLY A 920 19.89 55.91 -15.57
CA GLY A 920 18.62 56.64 -15.51
C GLY A 920 17.38 55.91 -16.06
N GLN A 921 17.50 54.71 -16.64
CA GLN A 921 16.36 53.80 -16.81
C GLN A 921 15.90 53.22 -15.46
N VAL A 922 14.70 52.66 -15.40
CA VAL A 922 14.23 51.89 -14.24
C VAL A 922 15.04 50.60 -14.11
N GLU A 923 15.57 50.36 -12.92
CA GLU A 923 16.25 49.11 -12.53
C GLU A 923 15.26 48.13 -11.90
N LYS A 924 14.47 48.62 -10.93
CA LYS A 924 13.40 47.88 -10.24
C LYS A 924 12.44 48.85 -9.55
N ILE A 925 11.22 48.39 -9.29
CA ILE A 925 10.33 49.04 -8.33
C ILE A 925 10.79 48.67 -6.91
N VAL A 926 10.73 49.63 -5.99
CA VAL A 926 11.21 49.51 -4.59
C VAL A 926 10.06 49.57 -3.60
N SER A 927 9.10 50.47 -3.83
CA SER A 927 7.94 50.67 -2.97
C SER A 927 6.73 51.12 -3.79
N ARG A 928 5.53 50.97 -3.22
CA ARG A 928 4.28 51.52 -3.75
C ARG A 928 3.61 52.36 -2.67
N THR A 929 3.28 53.60 -2.99
CA THR A 929 2.68 54.57 -2.07
C THR A 929 1.40 55.17 -2.66
N LYS A 930 0.56 55.81 -1.84
CA LYS A 930 -0.66 56.50 -2.33
C LYS A 930 -0.40 57.97 -2.57
N GLY A 931 -0.65 58.39 -3.81
CA GLY A 931 -0.59 59.76 -4.28
C GLY A 931 -1.84 60.58 -3.95
N LYS A 932 -1.85 61.82 -4.42
CA LYS A 932 -2.99 62.73 -4.25
C LYS A 932 -4.23 62.18 -4.98
N ARG A 933 -5.39 62.26 -4.32
CA ARG A 933 -6.68 61.64 -4.76
C ARG A 933 -6.71 60.10 -4.75
N GLY A 934 -5.69 59.42 -4.22
CA GLY A 934 -5.69 57.96 -4.04
C GLY A 934 -5.20 57.16 -5.25
N THR A 935 -4.55 57.80 -6.22
CA THR A 935 -3.75 57.12 -7.26
C THR A 935 -2.58 56.35 -6.61
N LEU A 936 -2.10 55.32 -7.30
CA LEU A 936 -0.90 54.57 -6.89
C LEU A 936 0.35 55.22 -7.51
N GLU A 937 1.34 55.50 -6.67
CA GLU A 937 2.66 56.01 -7.02
C GLU A 937 3.72 54.93 -6.72
N TYR A 938 4.35 54.40 -7.76
CA TYR A 938 5.37 53.35 -7.68
C TYR A 938 6.75 54.01 -7.66
N GLU A 939 7.56 53.70 -6.66
CA GLU A 939 8.91 54.23 -6.49
C GLU A 939 9.93 53.35 -7.23
N CYS A 940 10.48 53.88 -8.31
CA CYS A 940 11.45 53.19 -9.16
C CYS A 940 12.89 53.60 -8.81
N LYS A 941 13.72 52.60 -8.50
CA LYS A 941 15.18 52.76 -8.47
C LYS A 941 15.69 52.94 -9.90
N LEU A 942 16.60 53.90 -10.09
CA LEU A 942 17.20 54.18 -11.39
C LEU A 942 18.60 53.57 -11.50
N VAL A 943 18.88 52.96 -12.65
CA VAL A 943 20.15 52.29 -12.96
C VAL A 943 21.31 53.28 -12.79
N GLY A 944 22.34 52.87 -12.05
CA GLY A 944 23.55 53.68 -11.85
C GLY A 944 23.32 54.97 -11.05
N MET A 945 22.28 55.02 -10.21
CA MET A 945 22.02 56.11 -9.26
C MET A 945 21.81 55.57 -7.83
N THR A 946 22.06 56.42 -6.84
CA THR A 946 21.76 56.11 -5.43
C THR A 946 20.29 56.38 -5.11
N GLU A 947 19.75 55.70 -4.11
CA GLU A 947 18.32 55.68 -3.74
C GLU A 947 17.69 57.06 -3.50
N ARG A 948 18.51 58.08 -3.18
CA ARG A 948 18.11 59.49 -3.10
C ARG A 948 17.58 60.08 -4.42
N HIS A 949 17.79 59.37 -5.54
CA HIS A 949 17.36 59.76 -6.88
C HIS A 949 16.21 58.89 -7.42
N ASN A 950 15.62 58.03 -6.58
CA ASN A 950 14.43 57.27 -6.94
C ASN A 950 13.32 58.21 -7.42
N LYS A 951 12.64 57.84 -8.52
CA LYS A 951 11.51 58.59 -9.06
C LYS A 951 10.21 57.84 -8.83
N ARG A 952 9.13 58.59 -8.61
CA ARG A 952 7.78 58.04 -8.53
C ARG A 952 7.04 58.23 -9.85
N TYR A 953 6.36 57.17 -10.27
CA TYR A 953 5.56 57.12 -11.49
C TYR A 953 4.14 56.62 -11.16
N THR A 954 3.13 57.06 -11.90
CA THR A 954 1.78 56.45 -11.83
C THR A 954 1.72 55.16 -12.64
N LEU A 955 0.67 54.33 -12.42
CA LEU A 955 0.44 53.14 -13.24
C LEU A 955 0.34 53.49 -14.74
N GLU A 956 -0.38 54.56 -15.06
CA GLU A 956 -0.54 55.09 -16.43
C GLU A 956 0.83 55.41 -17.06
N GLN A 957 1.70 56.11 -16.32
CA GLN A 957 3.06 56.43 -16.78
C GLN A 957 3.95 55.20 -16.95
N LEU A 958 3.81 54.18 -16.09
CA LEU A 958 4.53 52.92 -16.27
C LEU A 958 4.00 52.12 -17.46
N GLN A 959 2.69 52.16 -17.75
CA GLN A 959 2.11 51.57 -18.96
C GLN A 959 2.60 52.30 -20.22
N GLU A 960 2.60 53.64 -20.25
CA GLU A 960 3.20 54.46 -21.33
C GLU A 960 4.70 54.17 -21.54
N MET A 961 5.44 53.84 -20.48
CA MET A 961 6.86 53.48 -20.54
C MET A 961 7.13 52.01 -20.93
N GLY A 962 6.10 51.19 -21.18
CA GLY A 962 6.26 49.75 -21.45
C GLY A 962 6.67 48.94 -20.21
N LEU A 963 6.42 49.44 -19.00
CA LEU A 963 6.79 48.85 -17.71
C LEU A 963 5.57 48.46 -16.86
N GLY A 964 4.35 48.51 -17.41
CA GLY A 964 3.10 48.18 -16.68
C GLY A 964 3.13 46.80 -16.02
N ALA A 965 3.71 45.80 -16.69
CA ALA A 965 3.85 44.45 -16.16
C ALA A 965 4.70 44.37 -14.88
N LEU A 966 5.71 45.24 -14.71
CA LEU A 966 6.46 45.35 -13.44
C LEU A 966 5.63 45.98 -12.32
N ALA A 967 4.73 46.91 -12.65
CA ALA A 967 3.81 47.50 -11.68
C ALA A 967 2.79 46.46 -11.19
N GLU A 968 2.26 45.64 -12.10
CA GLU A 968 1.36 44.53 -11.77
C GLU A 968 2.05 43.44 -10.93
N ALA A 969 3.30 43.10 -11.24
CA ALA A 969 4.10 42.18 -10.42
C ALA A 969 4.31 42.69 -8.98
N GLU A 970 4.62 44.00 -8.82
CA GLU A 970 4.71 44.63 -7.51
C GLU A 970 3.35 44.72 -6.81
N ASP A 971 2.26 44.98 -7.53
CA ASP A 971 0.91 44.99 -6.96
C ASP A 971 0.48 43.61 -6.46
N ILE A 972 0.77 42.54 -7.21
CA ILE A 972 0.57 41.14 -6.78
C ILE A 972 1.40 40.86 -5.53
N ARG A 973 2.69 41.21 -5.52
CA ARG A 973 3.57 41.02 -4.35
C ARG A 973 3.01 41.75 -3.12
N GLN A 974 2.68 43.04 -3.26
CA GLN A 974 2.09 43.85 -2.19
C GLN A 974 0.73 43.32 -1.73
N ALA A 975 -0.10 42.77 -2.62
CA ALA A 975 -1.37 42.15 -2.27
C ALA A 975 -1.18 40.82 -1.52
N THR A 976 -0.14 40.04 -1.82
CA THR A 976 0.22 38.81 -1.12
C THR A 976 0.78 39.10 0.28
N LEU A 977 1.68 40.07 0.42
CA LEU A 977 2.20 40.54 1.71
C LEU A 977 1.05 41.05 2.61
N ALA A 978 0.16 41.89 2.06
CA ALA A 978 -1.05 42.35 2.74
C ALA A 978 -2.11 41.25 2.99
N GLY A 979 -1.93 40.04 2.44
CA GLY A 979 -2.69 38.84 2.82
C GLY A 979 -2.23 38.22 4.14
N GLY A 980 -1.04 38.60 4.62
CA GLY A 980 -0.46 38.13 5.87
C GLY A 980 0.55 36.98 5.72
N LEU A 981 1.14 36.76 4.53
CA LEU A 981 2.21 35.75 4.38
C LEU A 981 3.44 36.08 5.26
N ASP A 982 3.76 37.36 5.44
CA ASP A 982 4.80 37.81 6.39
C ASP A 982 4.56 37.36 7.85
N LEU A 983 3.31 37.01 8.19
CA LEU A 983 2.88 36.55 9.51
C LEU A 983 2.66 35.03 9.57
N ARG A 984 2.75 34.31 8.45
CA ARG A 984 2.47 32.87 8.37
C ARG A 984 3.73 32.06 8.03
N PRO A 985 4.41 31.48 9.03
CA PRO A 985 5.66 30.77 8.79
C PRO A 985 5.41 29.45 8.03
N LEU A 986 6.26 29.16 7.04
CA LEU A 986 6.23 27.90 6.25
C LEU A 986 6.79 26.70 7.03
N THR A 987 6.50 26.60 8.33
CA THR A 987 6.87 25.45 9.16
C THR A 987 5.88 24.31 8.99
N THR A 988 6.39 23.08 9.09
CA THR A 988 5.61 21.83 9.04
C THR A 988 4.36 21.89 9.90
N LYS A 989 4.44 22.46 11.12
CA LYS A 989 3.30 22.54 12.05
C LYS A 989 2.18 23.49 11.60
N GLU A 990 2.50 24.66 11.02
CA GLU A 990 1.48 25.61 10.54
C GLU A 990 0.91 25.20 9.18
N ILE A 991 1.72 24.53 8.34
CA ILE A 991 1.23 23.92 7.09
C ILE A 991 0.34 22.72 7.40
N GLN A 992 0.73 21.82 8.32
CA GLN A 992 -0.10 20.68 8.69
C GLN A 992 -1.44 21.12 9.28
N ARG A 993 -1.45 22.09 10.19
CA ARG A 993 -2.68 22.70 10.70
C ARG A 993 -3.60 23.21 9.59
N HIS A 994 -3.03 23.81 8.54
CA HIS A 994 -3.79 24.24 7.36
C HIS A 994 -4.32 23.07 6.52
N LEU A 995 -3.63 21.93 6.50
CA LEU A 995 -4.13 20.71 5.84
C LEU A 995 -5.23 20.03 6.68
N ASP A 996 -5.14 20.11 8.01
CA ASP A 996 -6.18 19.62 8.94
C ASP A 996 -7.51 20.38 8.74
N ASP A 997 -7.46 21.70 8.48
CA ASP A 997 -8.62 22.56 8.14
C ASP A 997 -9.34 22.15 6.82
N PHE A 998 -8.74 21.27 5.99
CA PHE A 998 -9.33 20.65 4.79
C PHE A 998 -9.42 19.10 4.91
N ALA A 999 -9.31 18.58 6.13
CA ALA A 999 -9.33 17.15 6.45
C ALA A 999 -8.31 16.32 5.65
N LEU A 1000 -7.04 16.73 5.72
CA LEU A 1000 -5.83 16.00 5.27
C LEU A 1000 -4.84 15.83 6.45
N PRO A 1001 -5.03 14.81 7.30
CA PRO A 1001 -4.26 14.65 8.55
C PRO A 1001 -2.78 14.32 8.32
N ALA A 1002 -1.98 14.46 9.38
CA ALA A 1002 -0.51 14.42 9.35
C ALA A 1002 0.11 13.16 8.71
N GLU A 1003 -0.58 12.02 8.78
CA GLU A 1003 -0.17 10.79 8.08
C GLU A 1003 0.01 11.01 6.59
N PHE A 1004 -0.95 11.68 5.94
CA PHE A 1004 -0.93 12.01 4.52
C PHE A 1004 -0.22 13.33 4.24
N GLY A 1005 -0.37 14.33 5.12
CA GLY A 1005 0.15 15.68 4.92
C GLY A 1005 1.65 15.85 5.15
N THR A 1006 2.19 15.25 6.23
CA THR A 1006 3.58 15.43 6.67
C THR A 1006 4.47 14.23 6.35
N HIS A 1007 3.94 13.01 6.37
CA HIS A 1007 4.73 11.78 6.17
C HIS A 1007 4.46 11.06 4.85
N GLY A 1008 3.23 11.17 4.34
CA GLY A 1008 2.83 10.60 3.06
C GLY A 1008 3.43 11.35 1.88
N LYS A 1009 3.70 10.61 0.79
CA LYS A 1009 4.04 11.17 -0.51
C LYS A 1009 2.78 11.45 -1.33
N ILE A 1010 2.82 12.48 -2.17
CA ILE A 1010 1.71 12.88 -3.06
C ILE A 1010 1.32 11.75 -4.03
N ARG A 1011 2.23 10.85 -4.42
CA ARG A 1011 1.93 9.62 -5.19
C ARG A 1011 0.91 8.71 -4.51
N GLY A 1012 0.90 8.65 -3.17
CA GLY A 1012 0.01 7.80 -2.39
C GLY A 1012 -1.39 8.41 -2.12
N LEU A 1013 -1.64 9.64 -2.56
CA LEU A 1013 -2.93 10.31 -2.35
C LEU A 1013 -3.96 9.88 -3.41
N SER A 1014 -5.19 9.62 -2.96
CA SER A 1014 -6.34 9.42 -3.85
C SER A 1014 -6.70 10.70 -4.62
N GLY A 1015 -7.50 10.58 -5.69
CA GLY A 1015 -7.97 11.74 -6.47
C GLY A 1015 -8.59 12.83 -5.59
N GLY A 1016 -9.57 12.48 -4.75
CA GLY A 1016 -10.19 13.42 -3.81
C GLY A 1016 -9.23 14.01 -2.77
N GLN A 1017 -8.20 13.26 -2.32
CA GLN A 1017 -7.15 13.81 -1.47
C GLN A 1017 -6.26 14.81 -2.22
N LYS A 1018 -5.94 14.57 -3.50
CA LYS A 1018 -5.24 15.54 -4.36
C LYS A 1018 -6.08 16.80 -4.58
N VAL A 1019 -7.40 16.69 -4.75
CA VAL A 1019 -8.29 17.86 -4.86
C VAL A 1019 -8.31 18.68 -3.57
N LYS A 1020 -8.47 18.03 -2.41
CA LYS A 1020 -8.35 18.69 -1.10
C LYS A 1020 -7.01 19.44 -0.98
N LEU A 1021 -5.91 18.84 -1.47
CA LEU A 1021 -4.58 19.45 -1.46
C LEU A 1021 -4.51 20.70 -2.36
N VAL A 1022 -5.07 20.64 -3.57
CA VAL A 1022 -5.16 21.79 -4.49
C VAL A 1022 -6.00 22.91 -3.89
N ILE A 1023 -7.17 22.61 -3.34
CA ILE A 1023 -8.05 23.61 -2.71
C ILE A 1023 -7.35 24.23 -1.49
N ALA A 1024 -6.72 23.42 -0.62
CA ALA A 1024 -5.96 23.91 0.51
C ALA A 1024 -4.82 24.85 0.07
N ALA A 1025 -4.07 24.49 -0.98
CA ALA A 1025 -3.01 25.34 -1.53
C ALA A 1025 -3.55 26.65 -2.10
N ALA A 1026 -4.62 26.61 -2.90
CA ALA A 1026 -5.28 27.79 -3.46
C ALA A 1026 -5.80 28.75 -2.37
N MET A 1027 -6.25 28.20 -1.23
CA MET A 1027 -6.73 28.98 -0.07
C MET A 1027 -5.61 29.50 0.85
N TRP A 1028 -4.36 29.05 0.72
CA TRP A 1028 -3.22 29.48 1.56
C TRP A 1028 -3.02 31.01 1.55
N ASN A 1029 -3.17 31.62 0.37
CA ASN A 1029 -3.00 33.06 0.15
C ASN A 1029 -4.21 33.92 0.58
N ARG A 1030 -5.21 33.33 1.29
CA ARG A 1030 -6.44 33.99 1.74
C ARG A 1030 -7.10 34.81 0.61
N PRO A 1031 -7.59 34.16 -0.46
CA PRO A 1031 -8.17 34.84 -1.61
C PRO A 1031 -9.36 35.74 -1.22
N HIS A 1032 -9.75 36.62 -2.14
CA HIS A 1032 -10.96 37.46 -2.02
C HIS A 1032 -12.07 37.01 -2.98
N LEU A 1033 -11.67 36.38 -4.10
CA LEU A 1033 -12.54 35.64 -5.01
C LEU A 1033 -12.02 34.20 -5.10
N LEU A 1034 -12.91 33.23 -4.93
CA LEU A 1034 -12.64 31.81 -5.16
C LEU A 1034 -13.38 31.37 -6.44
N VAL A 1035 -12.67 30.72 -7.35
CA VAL A 1035 -13.22 30.18 -8.59
C VAL A 1035 -12.99 28.67 -8.62
N LEU A 1036 -14.08 27.91 -8.76
CA LEU A 1036 -14.07 26.44 -8.78
C LEU A 1036 -14.58 25.95 -10.15
N ASP A 1037 -13.73 25.29 -10.93
CA ASP A 1037 -14.12 24.66 -12.20
C ASP A 1037 -14.49 23.18 -11.94
N GLU A 1038 -15.78 22.85 -12.06
CA GLU A 1038 -16.36 21.51 -11.88
C GLU A 1038 -15.92 20.75 -10.60
N PRO A 1039 -16.06 21.34 -9.39
CA PRO A 1039 -15.63 20.72 -8.13
C PRO A 1039 -16.37 19.40 -7.80
N THR A 1040 -17.52 19.17 -8.42
CA THR A 1040 -18.38 17.98 -8.25
C THR A 1040 -17.81 16.71 -8.86
N ASN A 1041 -16.88 16.80 -9.82
CA ASN A 1041 -16.41 15.62 -10.56
C ASN A 1041 -15.31 14.84 -9.83
N TYR A 1042 -14.71 15.43 -8.78
CA TYR A 1042 -13.54 14.87 -8.08
C TYR A 1042 -13.62 14.93 -6.55
N LEU A 1043 -14.69 15.52 -5.99
CA LEU A 1043 -15.01 15.50 -4.56
C LEU A 1043 -16.23 14.61 -4.33
N ASP A 1044 -16.22 13.85 -3.24
CA ASP A 1044 -17.34 13.00 -2.87
C ASP A 1044 -18.47 13.77 -2.16
N ARG A 1045 -19.67 13.18 -2.05
CA ARG A 1045 -20.83 13.85 -1.40
C ARG A 1045 -20.51 14.39 0.00
N ALA A 1046 -19.62 13.73 0.76
CA ALA A 1046 -19.13 14.21 2.05
C ALA A 1046 -18.22 15.46 1.95
N ALA A 1047 -17.22 15.47 1.05
CA ALA A 1047 -16.41 16.66 0.80
C ALA A 1047 -17.18 17.79 0.10
N LEU A 1048 -18.20 17.47 -0.69
CA LEU A 1048 -19.11 18.46 -1.28
C LEU A 1048 -20.02 19.10 -0.22
N GLY A 1049 -20.54 18.32 0.75
CA GLY A 1049 -21.22 18.86 1.94
C GLY A 1049 -20.30 19.78 2.75
N ALA A 1050 -19.08 19.31 3.09
CA ALA A 1050 -18.08 20.10 3.82
C ALA A 1050 -17.69 21.39 3.07
N LEU A 1051 -17.53 21.32 1.74
CA LEU A 1051 -17.23 22.47 0.89
C LEU A 1051 -18.43 23.42 0.76
N ALA A 1052 -19.66 22.91 0.70
CA ALA A 1052 -20.87 23.72 0.71
C ALA A 1052 -20.99 24.52 2.01
N ASP A 1053 -20.78 23.88 3.16
CA ASP A 1053 -20.78 24.55 4.47
C ASP A 1053 -19.64 25.56 4.61
N GLY A 1054 -18.44 25.25 4.09
CA GLY A 1054 -17.34 26.20 3.98
C GLY A 1054 -17.67 27.42 3.10
N ILE A 1055 -18.28 27.21 1.93
CA ILE A 1055 -18.70 28.27 0.99
C ILE A 1055 -19.83 29.14 1.58
N ARG A 1056 -20.73 28.57 2.40
CA ARG A 1056 -21.76 29.31 3.13
C ARG A 1056 -21.15 30.26 4.17
N GLN A 1057 -20.06 29.85 4.85
CA GLN A 1057 -19.39 30.66 5.87
C GLN A 1057 -18.34 31.65 5.30
N TYR A 1058 -17.77 31.37 4.14
CA TYR A 1058 -16.67 32.14 3.55
C TYR A 1058 -17.06 33.58 3.16
N ALA A 1059 -16.42 34.57 3.78
CA ALA A 1059 -16.71 35.99 3.58
C ALA A 1059 -16.16 36.63 2.29
N GLY A 1060 -15.65 35.82 1.35
CA GLY A 1060 -15.23 36.25 0.01
C GLY A 1060 -16.25 35.87 -1.07
N GLY A 1061 -16.07 36.38 -2.29
CA GLY A 1061 -16.95 36.04 -3.42
C GLY A 1061 -16.61 34.68 -4.02
N VAL A 1062 -17.61 33.98 -4.56
CA VAL A 1062 -17.43 32.64 -5.15
C VAL A 1062 -18.06 32.57 -6.54
N ILE A 1063 -17.32 31.98 -7.48
CA ILE A 1063 -17.79 31.59 -8.80
C ILE A 1063 -17.58 30.07 -8.93
N MET A 1064 -18.58 29.34 -9.39
CA MET A 1064 -18.50 27.91 -9.66
C MET A 1064 -18.98 27.59 -11.06
N ILE A 1065 -18.22 26.81 -11.83
CA ILE A 1065 -18.74 26.05 -12.96
C ILE A 1065 -19.16 24.69 -12.39
N SER A 1066 -20.41 24.26 -12.62
CA SER A 1066 -20.85 22.91 -12.30
C SER A 1066 -22.08 22.53 -13.11
N HIS A 1067 -22.15 21.27 -13.56
CA HIS A 1067 -23.38 20.70 -14.13
C HIS A 1067 -24.38 20.19 -13.08
N SER A 1068 -24.02 20.08 -11.80
CA SER A 1068 -24.90 19.57 -10.74
C SER A 1068 -25.89 20.63 -10.24
N GLU A 1069 -27.16 20.50 -10.61
CA GLU A 1069 -28.20 21.46 -10.20
C GLU A 1069 -28.46 21.46 -8.69
N GLU A 1070 -28.45 20.30 -8.03
CA GLU A 1070 -28.61 20.22 -6.56
C GLU A 1070 -27.53 21.05 -5.84
N PHE A 1071 -26.28 20.90 -6.28
CA PHE A 1071 -25.14 21.55 -5.65
C PHE A 1071 -25.18 23.07 -5.83
N TYR A 1072 -25.31 23.58 -7.06
CA TYR A 1072 -25.27 25.02 -7.29
C TYR A 1072 -26.56 25.75 -6.83
N ASN A 1073 -27.74 25.13 -6.88
CA ASN A 1073 -28.96 25.75 -6.34
C ASN A 1073 -28.88 25.93 -4.81
N SER A 1074 -28.11 25.10 -4.10
CA SER A 1074 -27.93 25.19 -2.65
C SER A 1074 -26.89 26.23 -2.19
N LEU A 1075 -26.22 26.92 -3.14
CA LEU A 1075 -25.07 27.80 -2.88
C LEU A 1075 -25.05 29.12 -3.66
N CYS A 1076 -25.63 29.17 -4.87
CA CYS A 1076 -25.56 30.33 -5.76
C CYS A 1076 -26.87 31.08 -5.92
N THR A 1077 -26.79 32.41 -5.85
CA THR A 1077 -27.92 33.34 -6.01
C THR A 1077 -28.05 33.87 -7.43
N GLU A 1078 -26.97 33.80 -8.21
CA GLU A 1078 -26.87 34.33 -9.57
C GLU A 1078 -26.42 33.21 -10.51
N LYS A 1079 -27.11 33.04 -11.64
CA LYS A 1079 -26.80 32.04 -12.68
C LYS A 1079 -26.33 32.74 -13.95
N TRP A 1080 -25.20 32.33 -14.50
CA TRP A 1080 -24.58 32.84 -15.71
C TRP A 1080 -24.70 31.79 -16.81
N LEU A 1081 -25.73 31.90 -17.66
CA LEU A 1081 -25.98 31.00 -18.76
C LEU A 1081 -25.16 31.41 -19.98
N VAL A 1082 -24.21 30.58 -20.38
CA VAL A 1082 -23.31 30.82 -21.52
C VAL A 1082 -23.76 29.97 -22.71
N GLU A 1083 -24.25 30.61 -23.77
CA GLU A 1083 -24.78 29.97 -24.98
C GLU A 1083 -24.17 30.60 -26.23
N SER A 1084 -23.59 29.77 -27.10
CA SER A 1084 -22.95 30.20 -28.37
C SER A 1084 -22.02 31.43 -28.23
N GLY A 1085 -21.24 31.49 -27.15
CA GLY A 1085 -20.33 32.59 -26.87
C GLY A 1085 -20.99 33.90 -26.46
N ARG A 1086 -22.24 33.88 -25.99
CA ARG A 1086 -22.94 35.00 -25.33
C ARG A 1086 -23.31 34.64 -23.90
N LEU A 1087 -23.40 35.64 -23.04
CA LEU A 1087 -23.80 35.48 -21.64
C LEU A 1087 -25.19 36.05 -21.39
N THR A 1088 -26.05 35.26 -20.75
CA THR A 1088 -27.32 35.70 -20.16
C THR A 1088 -27.24 35.53 -18.64
N ILE A 1089 -27.51 36.60 -17.88
CA ILE A 1089 -27.54 36.55 -16.41
C ILE A 1089 -28.98 36.32 -15.94
N ILE A 1090 -29.17 35.33 -15.08
CA ILE A 1090 -30.46 34.88 -14.55
C ILE A 1090 -30.41 34.92 -13.02
N GLY A 1091 -31.39 35.57 -12.39
CA GLY A 1091 -31.42 35.84 -10.94
C GLY A 1091 -31.19 37.32 -10.61
N GLU A 1092 -31.33 37.68 -9.33
CA GLU A 1092 -31.05 39.05 -8.87
C GLU A 1092 -29.63 39.14 -8.30
N ALA A 1093 -28.77 39.95 -8.94
CA ALA A 1093 -27.54 40.40 -8.29
C ALA A 1093 -27.88 41.22 -7.03
N GLN A 1094 -27.29 40.86 -5.88
CA GLN A 1094 -27.61 41.41 -4.55
C GLN A 1094 -27.32 42.92 -4.34
N GLU A 1095 -27.05 43.69 -5.39
CA GLU A 1095 -27.00 45.16 -5.34
C GLU A 1095 -28.35 45.80 -4.93
N LYS A 1096 -29.48 45.09 -5.08
CA LYS A 1096 -30.83 45.59 -4.77
C LYS A 1096 -31.23 45.44 -3.30
N GLU A 1097 -31.26 44.22 -2.75
CA GLU A 1097 -31.80 43.96 -1.41
C GLU A 1097 -31.13 44.80 -0.31
N TYR A 1098 -29.79 44.86 -0.34
CA TYR A 1098 -28.99 45.66 0.60
C TYR A 1098 -29.13 47.19 0.44
N ARG A 1099 -29.80 47.68 -0.62
CA ARG A 1099 -30.16 49.10 -0.76
C ARG A 1099 -31.57 49.42 -0.25
N ALA A 1100 -32.45 48.42 -0.11
CA ALA A 1100 -33.81 48.59 0.41
C ALA A 1100 -33.87 48.46 1.94
N GLY A 1101 -33.02 47.62 2.54
CA GLY A 1101 -33.00 47.36 3.98
C GLY A 1101 -31.95 48.16 4.76
N GLY A 1102 -32.39 49.08 5.63
CA GLY A 1102 -31.53 49.61 6.70
C GLY A 1102 -31.12 48.47 7.64
N GLY A 1103 -29.85 48.06 7.55
CA GLY A 1103 -29.42 46.70 7.91
C GLY A 1103 -29.80 46.21 9.31
N ARG A 1104 -30.31 44.98 9.40
CA ARG A 1104 -30.55 44.29 10.67
C ARG A 1104 -30.64 42.77 10.53
N LYS A 1105 -30.20 42.09 11.59
CA LYS A 1105 -30.40 40.67 11.91
C LYS A 1105 -29.80 39.65 10.93
N VAL A 1106 -28.63 39.13 11.34
CA VAL A 1106 -28.42 37.68 11.33
C VAL A 1106 -29.59 37.03 12.08
N ILE A 1107 -30.11 35.92 11.55
CA ILE A 1107 -31.06 35.07 12.27
C ILE A 1107 -30.22 34.14 13.14
N GLU A 1108 -30.16 34.42 14.45
CA GLU A 1108 -29.71 33.46 15.45
C GLU A 1108 -30.90 32.56 15.75
N GLU A 1109 -30.91 31.34 15.20
CA GLU A 1109 -31.77 30.26 15.71
C GLU A 1109 -31.17 29.73 17.02
N GLU A 1110 -32.01 29.44 18.01
CA GLU A 1110 -31.56 29.05 19.35
C GLU A 1110 -31.13 27.57 19.38
N PRO A 1111 -29.88 27.24 19.75
CA PRO A 1111 -29.49 25.85 20.03
C PRO A 1111 -30.06 25.42 21.39
N GLU A 1112 -30.66 24.23 21.45
CA GLU A 1112 -31.15 23.66 22.71
C GLU A 1112 -30.00 23.33 23.68
N GLU A 1113 -30.26 23.42 24.99
CA GLU A 1113 -29.25 23.10 26.01
C GLU A 1113 -29.08 21.59 26.18
N GLU A 1114 -27.85 21.06 26.02
CA GLU A 1114 -27.41 20.06 26.99
C GLU A 1114 -25.94 20.09 27.43
N LYS A 1115 -25.76 19.57 28.66
CA LYS A 1115 -24.59 19.60 29.55
C LYS A 1115 -23.45 18.68 29.01
N LYS A 1116 -22.18 18.72 29.45
CA LYS A 1116 -21.57 19.10 30.76
C LYS A 1116 -20.02 19.05 30.63
N VAL A 1117 -19.27 19.76 31.50
CA VAL A 1117 -17.81 19.60 31.86
C VAL A 1117 -16.77 19.40 30.72
N GLY A 1118 -15.67 20.15 30.57
CA GLY A 1118 -15.15 21.30 31.33
C GLY A 1118 -13.69 21.16 31.76
N SER A 1119 -12.78 21.94 31.18
CA SER A 1119 -11.48 22.32 31.79
C SER A 1119 -11.01 23.69 31.26
N ASN A 1120 -10.16 24.38 32.03
CA ASN A 1120 -9.79 25.80 31.87
C ASN A 1120 -8.79 26.01 30.70
N ILE A 1121 -8.60 27.22 30.12
CA ILE A 1121 -7.88 28.36 30.73
C ILE A 1121 -8.20 29.73 30.05
N ASN A 1122 -8.52 30.73 30.88
CA ASN A 1122 -8.38 32.19 30.75
C ASN A 1122 -8.52 32.93 29.39
N SER A 1123 -9.58 33.75 29.25
CA SER A 1123 -9.44 35.14 28.75
C SER A 1123 -10.57 36.11 29.20
N SER A 1124 -10.17 37.36 29.49
CA SER A 1124 -10.94 38.63 29.56
C SER A 1124 -12.49 38.66 29.74
N MET A 1125 -12.94 38.62 31.00
CA MET A 1125 -13.86 39.61 31.60
C MET A 1125 -15.17 40.02 30.84
N LYS A 1126 -16.15 39.12 30.70
CA LYS A 1126 -17.55 39.46 30.35
C LYS A 1126 -18.45 39.58 31.61
N ARG A 1127 -18.57 40.78 32.20
CA ARG A 1127 -19.55 41.07 33.29
C ARG A 1127 -20.85 41.69 32.75
N THR A 1128 -21.81 40.85 32.32
CA THR A 1128 -23.13 41.30 31.82
C THR A 1128 -24.27 40.31 32.13
N LYS A 1129 -24.67 40.19 33.41
CA LYS A 1129 -25.98 39.67 33.87
C LYS A 1129 -26.14 39.98 35.37
N LEU A 1130 -26.55 41.21 35.69
CA LEU A 1130 -26.96 41.65 37.02
C LEU A 1130 -28.32 42.36 36.87
N THR A 1131 -29.36 41.81 37.51
CA THR A 1131 -30.75 42.27 37.41
C THR A 1131 -31.19 42.88 38.74
N ASN A 1132 -32.00 43.95 38.70
CA ASN A 1132 -32.60 44.50 39.91
C ASN A 1132 -33.67 43.50 40.41
N PRO A 1133 -33.54 42.91 41.61
CA PRO A 1133 -34.41 41.80 42.04
C PRO A 1133 -35.84 42.24 42.41
N LYS A 1134 -36.15 43.54 42.37
CA LYS A 1134 -37.48 44.10 42.61
C LYS A 1134 -38.26 44.37 41.31
N THR A 1135 -37.57 44.41 40.17
CA THR A 1135 -38.16 44.68 38.84
C THR A 1135 -37.77 43.65 37.77
N LEU A 1136 -36.85 42.74 38.08
CA LEU A 1136 -36.24 41.71 37.23
C LEU A 1136 -35.56 42.24 35.95
N ARG A 1137 -35.40 43.57 35.81
CA ARG A 1137 -34.74 44.22 34.67
C ARG A 1137 -33.22 44.29 34.87
N PRO A 1138 -32.40 44.19 33.80
CA PRO A 1138 -30.95 44.33 33.89
C PRO A 1138 -30.56 45.74 34.34
N LEU A 1139 -29.59 45.83 35.25
CA LEU A 1139 -29.07 47.11 35.75
C LEU A 1139 -28.33 47.87 34.65
N SER A 1140 -28.56 49.18 34.56
CA SER A 1140 -27.95 50.02 33.53
C SER A 1140 -26.43 50.15 33.72
N LYS A 1141 -25.71 50.41 32.62
CA LYS A 1141 -24.26 50.68 32.65
C LYS A 1141 -23.86 51.87 33.54
N GLN A 1142 -24.79 52.78 33.87
CA GLN A 1142 -24.57 53.86 34.83
C GLN A 1142 -24.73 53.39 36.29
N GLN A 1143 -25.77 52.61 36.61
CA GLN A 1143 -25.97 52.04 37.95
C GLN A 1143 -24.80 51.12 38.36
N ILE A 1144 -24.39 50.21 37.47
CA ILE A 1144 -23.24 49.31 37.69
C ILE A 1144 -21.95 50.11 37.95
N ARG A 1145 -21.72 51.21 37.21
CA ARG A 1145 -20.57 52.11 37.44
C ARG A 1145 -20.61 52.86 38.77
N LYS A 1146 -21.80 53.23 39.28
CA LYS A 1146 -21.93 53.87 40.60
C LYS A 1146 -21.65 52.86 41.72
N LEU A 1147 -22.30 51.68 41.68
CA LEU A 1147 -22.07 50.61 42.66
C LEU A 1147 -20.60 50.17 42.69
N SER A 1148 -19.94 50.06 41.52
CA SER A 1148 -18.51 49.70 41.45
C SER A 1148 -17.55 50.77 41.98
N LYS A 1149 -17.99 52.02 42.14
CA LYS A 1149 -17.25 53.03 42.91
C LYS A 1149 -17.50 52.89 44.42
N LEU A 1150 -18.74 52.58 44.82
CA LEU A 1150 -19.11 52.42 46.23
C LEU A 1150 -18.47 51.18 46.86
N SER A 1151 -18.46 50.03 46.18
CA SER A 1151 -17.79 48.82 46.69
C SER A 1151 -16.29 49.04 46.93
N LYS A 1152 -15.63 49.74 46.00
CA LYS A 1152 -14.22 50.14 46.11
C LYS A 1152 -13.96 51.13 47.24
N ALA A 1153 -14.90 52.04 47.51
CA ALA A 1153 -14.81 52.97 48.65
C ALA A 1153 -15.02 52.25 49.99
N ALA A 1154 -15.84 51.19 50.02
CA ALA A 1154 -16.03 50.31 51.18
C ALA A 1154 -14.92 49.26 51.35
N GLY A 1155 -13.99 49.13 50.40
CA GLY A 1155 -12.89 48.16 50.44
C GLY A 1155 -13.30 46.71 50.15
N VAL A 1156 -14.53 46.46 49.72
CA VAL A 1156 -15.10 45.10 49.51
C VAL A 1156 -15.14 44.78 48.01
N SER A 1157 -15.21 43.48 47.66
CA SER A 1157 -15.44 43.08 46.27
C SER A 1157 -16.80 43.59 45.77
N PHE A 1158 -16.92 43.73 44.45
CA PHE A 1158 -18.12 44.31 43.84
C PHE A 1158 -19.36 43.44 44.03
N ASP A 1159 -19.21 42.12 44.02
CA ASP A 1159 -20.32 41.19 44.09
C ASP A 1159 -20.76 41.02 45.57
N ASP A 1160 -19.81 40.84 46.50
CA ASP A 1160 -20.08 40.83 47.95
C ASP A 1160 -20.78 42.13 48.44
N TYR A 1161 -20.38 43.28 47.89
CA TYR A 1161 -20.99 44.57 48.22
C TYR A 1161 -22.42 44.70 47.69
N VAL A 1162 -22.77 44.00 46.61
CA VAL A 1162 -24.15 43.97 46.08
C VAL A 1162 -25.02 42.99 46.87
N ASP A 1163 -24.50 41.80 47.20
CA ASP A 1163 -25.22 40.79 47.99
C ASP A 1163 -25.40 41.22 49.45
N GLY A 1164 -24.50 42.04 49.99
CA GLY A 1164 -24.63 42.67 51.32
C GLY A 1164 -25.69 43.79 51.43
N LEU A 1165 -26.33 44.22 50.33
CA LEU A 1165 -27.32 45.29 50.36
C LEU A 1165 -28.68 44.81 50.89
N THR A 1166 -28.94 45.04 52.18
CA THR A 1166 -30.25 44.76 52.77
C THR A 1166 -31.31 45.78 52.31
N ARG A 1167 -32.60 45.40 52.39
CA ARG A 1167 -33.76 46.24 52.02
C ARG A 1167 -33.85 47.58 52.78
N GLU A 1168 -33.14 47.70 53.90
CA GLU A 1168 -33.15 48.89 54.74
C GLU A 1168 -32.03 49.88 54.40
N SER A 1169 -30.98 49.43 53.70
CA SER A 1169 -29.83 50.26 53.31
C SER A 1169 -30.22 51.40 52.34
N PRO A 1170 -29.56 52.57 52.43
CA PRO A 1170 -29.91 53.73 51.61
C PRO A 1170 -29.62 53.51 50.12
N ASP A 1171 -28.52 52.83 49.78
CA ASP A 1171 -28.16 52.54 48.38
C ASP A 1171 -29.10 51.52 47.73
N TRP A 1172 -29.66 50.57 48.48
CA TRP A 1172 -30.74 49.69 47.98
C TRP A 1172 -32.06 50.42 47.79
N LYS A 1173 -32.37 51.40 48.64
CA LYS A 1173 -33.56 52.28 48.47
C LYS A 1173 -33.43 53.25 47.28
N TRP A 1174 -32.23 53.41 46.73
CA TRP A 1174 -31.93 54.19 45.53
C TRP A 1174 -31.97 53.36 44.22
N LEU A 1175 -32.01 52.02 44.30
CA LEU A 1175 -31.91 51.09 43.15
C LEU A 1175 -33.25 50.66 42.52
#